data_AF-A0AA88RBS6-F1
#
_entry.id   AF-A0AA88RBS6-F1
#
_cell.length_a   1.000
_cell.length_b   1.000
_cell.length_c   1.000
_cell.angle_alpha   90.00
_cell.angle_beta   90.00
_cell.angle_gamma   90.00
#
_symmetry.space_group_name_H-M   'P 1'
#
loop_
_entity.id
_entity.type
_entity.pdbx_description
1 polymer ?
#
loop_
_entity_poly.entity_id
_entity_poly.type
_entity_poly.pdbx_seq_one_letter_code
_entity_poly.pdbx_strand_id
1 'polypeptide(L)'
;VGRFYRYSAMNTTQDQGQMTSEEEELARVMQLSVGFVLPMVWKAAYELELFEIMAKASAQLTSREIASHLPTQNPEAPAMLERVLRFLASNSFLTCTLITDKDGNAKRLYGLAPICKLFFRDHNGASMAPFMLLLLDKVLVDSWFHLKDAIIEGGIPFNKAHGMHAFEYPAKDGRFNEIFNAAMHGQTILAMTKILETYKGFEGVKEVVDVGGGTGAALGRIVSRYPQIKGTNFDLPHVIRDAPPCPGVQHIEGDMFQNVPHGEVIFMKCVLHDWSDGHCLKFLKNCRNALPQSGKVVVVEYILPEYPETDLMSRNAAGCDMYMLTINPGGKERTEKEFEALARGAGFAAPVVVCRTFSGCVMELHKINIICSDMGMLTMNPGGKNKRIEKEFKALASRPGFAASKVICRPPLSLNHLAAAANLLAPASPPHREPPNRRLPLAPNHCAVAEVQLSAKTMHHGCQTYHKHAAGKPTFYTRLPSPAPVFISAMKPTEGQIEMTSEEEDLARFMQLPVGFVLPMVLKAAYELDVLEIMAKASAQLTSREIASHLPTQNPEAPAMLERVLRFLASNSFLTCTLITEEDGNSKRLYGLAPICKLFVRDHNGASMAPFMLLLHDKVFVDSWFHLKDAIIEGGIPFHKAHGMHAFDYPAKDGRFNEIFNAAMHSHSTLAMTKILETYKGFEGVKEVVDVGGGTGATLGLIISKYPQIKGINFDLSHVIRHAPPCPGVQHIEGDMFQDVPHGKVIFMKTVLHDWSDGQCLKLLKNCGKALAQSGKVVVVESILPEYPETDLLSRSVACFDMHMLTNPGGKERTLKEFEALARGAGFATPVVVCRTSAGCVMELYKM
;
A
#
# COMPACT_ATOMS: atom_id res chain seq x y z
N VAL A 1 53.24 -26.60 -19.82
CA VAL A 1 53.27 -27.10 -18.43
C VAL A 1 53.57 -25.95 -17.49
N GLY A 2 52.77 -25.74 -16.44
CA GLY A 2 53.17 -24.97 -15.24
C GLY A 2 53.15 -23.43 -15.30
N ARG A 3 51.96 -22.81 -15.21
CA ARG A 3 51.62 -21.64 -14.34
C ARG A 3 50.18 -21.19 -14.58
N PHE A 4 49.21 -21.98 -14.09
CA PHE A 4 47.85 -21.48 -13.86
C PHE A 4 47.86 -20.65 -12.58
N TYR A 5 47.40 -19.41 -12.65
CA TYR A 5 47.01 -18.67 -11.45
C TYR A 5 45.77 -19.37 -10.86
N ARG A 6 45.95 -20.04 -9.72
CA ARG A 6 44.83 -20.51 -8.91
C ARG A 6 44.14 -19.29 -8.28
N TYR A 7 43.12 -18.76 -8.95
CA TYR A 7 42.01 -18.20 -8.19
C TYR A 7 41.34 -19.38 -7.48
N SER A 8 41.49 -19.44 -6.16
CA SER A 8 40.73 -20.38 -5.35
C SER A 8 39.25 -20.15 -5.61
N ALA A 9 38.49 -21.23 -5.78
CA ALA A 9 37.05 -21.15 -5.68
C ALA A 9 36.71 -20.58 -4.31
N MET A 10 36.19 -19.34 -4.26
CA MET A 10 35.63 -18.81 -3.04
C MET A 10 34.44 -19.68 -2.67
N ASN A 11 34.41 -20.14 -1.41
CA ASN A 11 33.24 -20.80 -0.86
C ASN A 11 32.03 -19.88 -1.06
N THR A 12 30.90 -20.44 -1.47
CA THR A 12 29.62 -19.75 -1.71
C THR A 12 28.93 -19.29 -0.41
N THR A 13 29.71 -18.88 0.58
CA THR A 13 29.29 -18.49 1.94
C THR A 13 30.11 -17.33 2.54
N GLN A 14 30.97 -16.67 1.75
CA GLN A 14 31.72 -15.47 2.18
C GLN A 14 31.70 -14.37 1.11
N ASP A 15 30.55 -13.72 0.93
CA ASP A 15 30.40 -12.29 1.26
C ASP A 15 28.91 -11.90 1.22
N GLN A 16 28.15 -12.24 2.27
CA GLN A 16 26.88 -11.56 2.54
C GLN A 16 27.19 -10.24 3.23
N GLY A 17 27.78 -9.31 2.47
CA GLY A 17 27.93 -7.92 2.89
C GLY A 17 26.56 -7.39 3.27
N GLN A 18 26.43 -6.90 4.51
CA GLN A 18 25.20 -6.30 4.98
C GLN A 18 24.90 -5.09 4.10
N MET A 19 23.75 -5.08 3.42
CA MET A 19 23.38 -4.00 2.50
C MET A 19 23.51 -2.65 3.20
N THR A 20 24.05 -1.66 2.49
CA THR A 20 24.06 -0.30 3.01
C THR A 20 22.62 0.23 3.14
N SER A 21 22.39 1.17 4.07
CA SER A 21 21.06 1.79 4.25
C SER A 21 20.53 2.41 2.95
N GLU A 22 21.42 2.90 2.09
CA GLU A 22 21.11 3.47 0.78
C GLU A 22 20.67 2.38 -0.23
N GLU A 23 21.37 1.23 -0.26
CA GLU A 23 20.98 0.10 -1.11
C GLU A 23 19.65 -0.51 -0.68
N GLU A 24 19.36 -0.59 0.62
CA GLU A 24 18.05 -1.02 1.10
C GLU A 24 16.94 -0.02 0.73
N GLU A 25 17.19 1.29 0.82
CA GLU A 25 16.23 2.31 0.37
C GLU A 25 15.97 2.22 -1.14
N LEU A 26 17.01 2.02 -1.95
CA LEU A 26 16.85 1.79 -3.39
C LEU A 26 16.06 0.51 -3.67
N ALA A 27 16.31 -0.59 -2.93
CA ALA A 27 15.53 -1.81 -3.06
C ALA A 27 14.05 -1.62 -2.67
N ARG A 28 13.77 -0.83 -1.62
CA ARG A 28 12.40 -0.44 -1.22
C ARG A 28 11.71 0.38 -2.32
N VAL A 29 12.41 1.34 -2.93
CA VAL A 29 11.89 2.15 -4.04
C VAL A 29 11.68 1.32 -5.32
N MET A 30 12.56 0.37 -5.62
CA MET A 30 12.39 -0.55 -6.73
C MET A 30 11.13 -1.41 -6.53
N GLN A 31 10.95 -2.02 -5.35
CA GLN A 31 9.73 -2.77 -5.03
C GLN A 31 8.46 -1.91 -5.14
N LEU A 32 8.50 -0.65 -4.66
CA LEU A 32 7.38 0.29 -4.77
C LEU A 32 7.03 0.62 -6.23
N SER A 33 8.05 0.80 -7.07
CA SER A 33 7.88 1.14 -8.49
C SER A 33 7.17 0.05 -9.30
N VAL A 34 7.07 -1.16 -8.74
CA VAL A 34 6.29 -2.31 -9.26
C VAL A 34 5.22 -2.77 -8.25
N GLY A 35 4.83 -1.93 -7.29
CA GLY A 35 3.91 -2.29 -6.20
C GLY A 35 2.54 -2.78 -6.67
N PHE A 36 2.10 -2.31 -7.84
CA PHE A 36 0.84 -2.69 -8.48
C PHE A 36 0.84 -4.11 -9.08
N VAL A 37 2.02 -4.73 -9.25
CA VAL A 37 2.16 -6.08 -9.80
C VAL A 37 1.46 -7.11 -8.90
N LEU A 38 1.61 -6.98 -7.57
CA LEU A 38 0.99 -7.92 -6.63
C LEU A 38 -0.55 -7.96 -6.72
N PRO A 39 -1.27 -6.83 -6.63
CA PRO A 39 -2.72 -6.83 -6.83
C PRO A 39 -3.15 -7.36 -8.21
N MET A 40 -2.46 -7.00 -9.30
CA MET A 40 -2.85 -7.45 -10.64
C MET A 40 -2.62 -8.95 -10.87
N VAL A 41 -1.53 -9.52 -10.33
CA VAL A 41 -1.30 -10.98 -10.39
C VAL A 41 -2.26 -11.72 -9.47
N TRP A 42 -2.59 -11.19 -8.29
CA TRP A 42 -3.62 -11.77 -7.42
C TRP A 42 -5.00 -11.77 -8.10
N LYS A 43 -5.38 -10.65 -8.75
CA LYS A 43 -6.61 -10.53 -9.54
C LYS A 43 -6.68 -11.62 -10.62
N ALA A 44 -5.65 -11.73 -11.45
CA ALA A 44 -5.61 -12.75 -12.50
C ALA A 44 -5.66 -14.18 -11.93
N ALA A 45 -4.96 -14.47 -10.83
CA ALA A 45 -4.99 -15.76 -10.16
C ALA A 45 -6.37 -16.10 -9.57
N TYR A 46 -7.10 -15.10 -9.07
CA TYR A 46 -8.48 -15.27 -8.58
C TYR A 46 -9.45 -15.50 -9.74
N GLU A 47 -9.37 -14.71 -10.81
CA GLU A 47 -10.21 -14.84 -12.01
C GLU A 47 -9.93 -16.09 -12.85
N LEU A 48 -8.80 -16.77 -12.59
CA LEU A 48 -8.43 -18.10 -13.12
C LEU A 48 -8.82 -19.24 -12.16
N GLU A 49 -9.48 -18.96 -11.03
CA GLU A 49 -9.85 -19.95 -10.01
C GLU A 49 -8.66 -20.76 -9.44
N LEU A 50 -7.41 -20.24 -9.50
CA LEU A 50 -6.22 -20.99 -9.06
C LEU A 50 -6.31 -21.41 -7.58
N PHE A 51 -6.87 -20.54 -6.74
CA PHE A 51 -7.07 -20.80 -5.32
C PHE A 51 -8.11 -21.92 -5.09
N GLU A 52 -9.18 -21.97 -5.88
CA GLU A 52 -10.22 -23.00 -5.84
C GLU A 52 -9.69 -24.36 -6.32
N ILE A 53 -8.85 -24.37 -7.37
CA ILE A 53 -8.17 -25.58 -7.86
C ILE A 53 -7.30 -26.18 -6.75
N MET A 54 -6.47 -25.36 -6.09
CA MET A 54 -5.64 -25.80 -4.96
C MET A 54 -6.46 -26.23 -3.74
N ALA A 55 -7.57 -25.55 -3.43
CA ALA A 55 -8.46 -25.93 -2.32
C ALA A 55 -9.07 -27.33 -2.54
N LYS A 56 -9.55 -27.62 -3.75
CA LYS A 56 -10.17 -28.91 -4.10
C LYS A 56 -9.18 -30.07 -4.08
N ALA A 57 -7.91 -29.84 -4.42
CA ALA A 57 -6.89 -30.89 -4.51
C ALA A 57 -6.49 -31.51 -3.16
N SER A 58 -6.68 -30.81 -2.03
CA SER A 58 -6.26 -31.25 -0.68
C SER A 58 -4.76 -31.60 -0.54
N ALA A 59 -3.94 -31.21 -1.51
CA ALA A 59 -2.50 -31.46 -1.60
C ALA A 59 -1.83 -30.28 -2.35
N GLN A 60 -0.51 -30.17 -2.26
CA GLN A 60 0.23 -29.22 -3.09
C GLN A 60 0.34 -29.71 -4.53
N LEU A 61 0.25 -28.79 -5.49
CA LEU A 61 0.23 -29.08 -6.92
C LEU A 61 1.41 -28.41 -7.65
N THR A 62 1.89 -29.03 -8.73
CA THR A 62 2.76 -28.35 -9.70
C THR A 62 1.95 -27.38 -10.58
N SER A 63 2.63 -26.41 -11.18
CA SER A 63 2.07 -25.52 -12.20
C SER A 63 1.44 -26.27 -13.39
N ARG A 64 1.98 -27.44 -13.76
CA ARG A 64 1.43 -28.30 -14.82
C ARG A 64 0.12 -28.98 -14.41
N GLU A 65 0.01 -29.44 -13.18
CA GLU A 65 -1.25 -30.00 -12.66
C GLU A 65 -2.32 -28.92 -12.55
N ILE A 66 -1.98 -27.73 -12.03
CA ILE A 66 -2.90 -26.58 -11.99
C ILE A 66 -3.35 -26.20 -13.40
N ALA A 67 -2.43 -26.12 -14.38
CA ALA A 67 -2.78 -25.84 -15.78
C ALA A 67 -3.76 -26.87 -16.36
N SER A 68 -3.65 -28.15 -15.98
CA SER A 68 -4.55 -29.22 -16.48
C SER A 68 -5.99 -29.13 -15.98
N HIS A 69 -6.25 -28.31 -14.96
CA HIS A 69 -7.60 -27.99 -14.49
C HIS A 69 -8.19 -26.73 -15.14
N LEU A 70 -7.41 -25.94 -15.88
CA LEU A 70 -7.90 -24.75 -16.58
C LEU A 70 -8.47 -25.10 -17.96
N PRO A 71 -9.46 -24.33 -18.46
CA PRO A 71 -9.96 -24.44 -19.83
C PRO A 71 -9.00 -23.78 -20.84
N THR A 72 -7.72 -24.15 -20.81
CA THR A 72 -6.64 -23.58 -21.62
C THR A 72 -6.25 -24.48 -22.79
N GLN A 73 -5.94 -23.87 -23.94
CA GLN A 73 -5.30 -24.55 -25.07
C GLN A 73 -3.84 -24.09 -25.26
N ASN A 74 -3.37 -23.16 -24.43
CA ASN A 74 -2.03 -22.59 -24.49
C ASN A 74 -0.99 -23.59 -23.96
N PRO A 75 -0.05 -24.09 -24.80
CA PRO A 75 0.99 -25.02 -24.36
C PRO A 75 1.96 -24.41 -23.34
N GLU A 76 2.08 -23.08 -23.31
CA GLU A 76 2.94 -22.33 -22.38
C GLU A 76 2.24 -22.01 -21.04
N ALA A 77 0.95 -22.33 -20.89
CA ALA A 77 0.20 -22.04 -19.66
C ALA A 77 0.88 -22.59 -18.38
N PRO A 78 1.44 -23.81 -18.34
CA PRO A 78 2.22 -24.27 -17.19
C PRO A 78 3.43 -23.38 -16.88
N ALA A 79 4.15 -22.88 -17.88
CA ALA A 79 5.33 -22.03 -17.68
C ALA A 79 4.96 -20.61 -17.24
N MET A 80 3.83 -20.07 -17.73
CA MET A 80 3.28 -18.80 -17.25
C MET A 80 2.79 -18.92 -15.80
N LEU A 81 2.05 -19.99 -15.48
CA LEU A 81 1.58 -20.27 -14.12
C LEU A 81 2.72 -20.51 -13.14
N GLU A 82 3.82 -21.17 -13.56
CA GLU A 82 5.01 -21.35 -12.72
C GLU A 82 5.54 -20.01 -12.20
N ARG A 83 5.56 -18.97 -13.05
CA ARG A 83 5.99 -17.61 -12.69
C ARG A 83 5.00 -16.96 -11.72
N VAL A 84 3.70 -17.00 -12.05
CA VAL A 84 2.60 -16.49 -11.20
C VAL A 84 2.61 -17.13 -9.81
N LEU A 85 2.72 -18.46 -9.72
CA LEU A 85 2.68 -19.22 -8.48
C LEU A 85 3.94 -18.98 -7.64
N ARG A 86 5.13 -18.94 -8.27
CA ARG A 86 6.40 -18.54 -7.63
C ARG A 86 6.31 -17.14 -7.03
N PHE A 87 5.74 -16.19 -7.79
CA PHE A 87 5.56 -14.82 -7.34
C PHE A 87 4.58 -14.71 -6.16
N LEU A 88 3.42 -15.38 -6.23
CA LEU A 88 2.46 -15.42 -5.12
C LEU A 88 3.04 -16.12 -3.88
N ALA A 89 3.86 -17.15 -4.05
CA ALA A 89 4.58 -17.79 -2.94
C ALA A 89 5.62 -16.84 -2.29
N SER A 90 6.38 -16.09 -3.09
CA SER A 90 7.34 -15.10 -2.56
C SER A 90 6.67 -13.96 -1.78
N ASN A 91 5.38 -13.71 -2.03
CA ASN A 91 4.56 -12.74 -1.30
C ASN A 91 3.68 -13.39 -0.20
N SER A 92 3.95 -14.64 0.17
CA SER A 92 3.25 -15.39 1.24
C SER A 92 1.75 -15.63 1.01
N PHE A 93 1.26 -15.49 -0.23
CA PHE A 93 -0.09 -15.93 -0.61
C PHE A 93 -0.15 -17.44 -0.78
N LEU A 94 0.94 -18.07 -1.19
CA LEU A 94 1.06 -19.52 -1.35
C LEU A 94 2.22 -20.08 -0.52
N THR A 95 2.10 -21.33 -0.11
CA THR A 95 3.23 -22.15 0.34
C THR A 95 3.91 -22.76 -0.88
N CYS A 96 5.23 -22.99 -0.79
CA CYS A 96 6.01 -23.66 -1.81
C CYS A 96 6.83 -24.79 -1.19
N THR A 97 7.03 -25.89 -1.91
CA THR A 97 7.98 -26.94 -1.54
C THR A 97 8.77 -27.36 -2.77
N LEU A 98 10.10 -27.46 -2.63
CA LEU A 98 10.99 -27.86 -3.69
C LEU A 98 11.26 -29.37 -3.58
N ILE A 99 10.93 -30.11 -4.64
CA ILE A 99 11.24 -31.54 -4.77
C ILE A 99 12.19 -31.76 -5.95
N THR A 100 12.96 -32.83 -5.91
CA THR A 100 13.79 -33.26 -7.04
C THR A 100 13.12 -34.45 -7.72
N ASP A 101 12.98 -34.42 -9.04
CA ASP A 101 12.44 -35.54 -9.81
C ASP A 101 13.50 -36.62 -10.08
N LYS A 102 13.07 -37.70 -10.75
CA LYS A 102 13.91 -38.87 -11.05
C LYS A 102 15.12 -38.55 -11.94
N ASP A 103 15.05 -37.46 -12.69
CA ASP A 103 16.08 -37.01 -13.63
C ASP A 103 17.01 -35.95 -13.00
N GLY A 104 16.82 -35.65 -11.71
CA GLY A 104 17.61 -34.67 -10.96
C GLY A 104 17.12 -33.22 -11.08
N ASN A 105 15.99 -32.98 -11.76
CA ASN A 105 15.46 -31.63 -11.95
C ASN A 105 14.62 -31.19 -10.75
N ALA A 106 14.80 -29.93 -10.34
CA ALA A 106 14.00 -29.34 -9.28
C ALA A 106 12.61 -28.96 -9.80
N LYS A 107 11.56 -29.31 -9.06
CA LYS A 107 10.15 -28.96 -9.30
C LYS A 107 9.56 -28.30 -8.06
N ARG A 108 8.71 -27.30 -8.26
CA ARG A 108 7.99 -26.61 -7.18
C ARG A 108 6.56 -27.13 -7.09
N LEU A 109 6.15 -27.39 -5.86
CA LEU A 109 4.80 -27.75 -5.45
C LEU A 109 4.20 -26.57 -4.67
N TYR A 110 2.97 -26.18 -5.00
CA TYR A 110 2.30 -25.00 -4.46
C TYR A 110 1.02 -25.39 -3.72
N GLY A 111 0.75 -24.73 -2.59
CA GLY A 111 -0.52 -24.87 -1.86
C GLY A 111 -0.91 -23.56 -1.19
N LEU A 112 -2.13 -23.48 -0.68
CA LEU A 112 -2.67 -22.25 -0.08
C LEU A 112 -1.92 -21.88 1.21
N ALA A 113 -1.61 -20.59 1.40
CA ALA A 113 -1.19 -20.05 2.69
C ALA A 113 -2.41 -19.62 3.53
N PRO A 114 -2.29 -19.45 4.87
CA PRO A 114 -3.44 -19.16 5.74
C PRO A 114 -4.27 -17.92 5.35
N ILE A 115 -3.64 -16.88 4.76
CA ILE A 115 -4.35 -15.68 4.29
C ILE A 115 -5.38 -15.97 3.18
N CYS A 116 -5.21 -17.07 2.42
CA CYS A 116 -6.16 -17.48 1.39
C CYS A 116 -7.57 -17.77 1.93
N LYS A 117 -7.75 -18.01 3.23
CA LYS A 117 -9.07 -18.18 3.87
C LYS A 117 -10.03 -17.03 3.53
N LEU A 118 -9.49 -15.81 3.34
CA LEU A 118 -10.25 -14.59 3.04
C LEU A 118 -10.77 -14.50 1.60
N PHE A 119 -10.31 -15.38 0.71
CA PHE A 119 -10.66 -15.36 -0.71
C PHE A 119 -11.92 -16.20 -0.99
N PHE A 120 -12.13 -17.24 -0.19
CA PHE A 120 -13.30 -18.12 -0.22
C PHE A 120 -14.48 -17.50 0.52
N ARG A 121 -15.68 -18.05 0.29
CA ARG A 121 -16.84 -17.72 1.12
C ARG A 121 -16.72 -18.40 2.48
N ASP A 122 -16.86 -17.62 3.55
CA ASP A 122 -16.90 -18.12 4.92
C ASP A 122 -18.22 -18.84 5.23
N HIS A 123 -18.39 -19.28 6.48
CA HIS A 123 -19.63 -19.90 6.96
C HIS A 123 -20.87 -18.99 6.90
N ASN A 124 -20.68 -17.67 6.75
CA ASN A 124 -21.73 -16.67 6.52
C ASN A 124 -22.01 -16.40 5.05
N GLY A 125 -21.28 -17.05 4.12
CA GLY A 125 -21.39 -16.87 2.68
C GLY A 125 -20.58 -15.69 2.11
N ALA A 126 -19.75 -15.03 2.92
CA ALA A 126 -19.06 -13.79 2.59
C ALA A 126 -17.57 -13.99 2.29
N SER A 127 -17.03 -13.15 1.41
CA SER A 127 -15.62 -13.12 1.01
C SER A 127 -15.19 -11.67 0.85
N MET A 128 -13.91 -11.38 1.12
CA MET A 128 -13.33 -10.07 0.85
C MET A 128 -12.82 -9.95 -0.61
N ALA A 129 -12.71 -11.06 -1.35
CA ALA A 129 -12.21 -11.05 -2.72
C ALA A 129 -13.03 -10.19 -3.70
N PRO A 130 -14.39 -10.18 -3.70
CA PRO A 130 -15.15 -9.28 -4.57
C PRO A 130 -14.84 -7.81 -4.33
N PHE A 131 -14.56 -7.41 -3.08
CA PHE A 131 -14.18 -6.04 -2.75
C PHE A 131 -12.79 -5.69 -3.28
N MET A 132 -11.82 -6.61 -3.22
CA MET A 132 -10.53 -6.43 -3.89
C MET A 132 -10.67 -6.36 -5.42
N LEU A 133 -11.53 -7.20 -6.02
CA LEU A 133 -11.80 -7.17 -7.47
C LEU A 133 -12.40 -5.83 -7.90
N LEU A 134 -13.32 -5.24 -7.14
CA LEU A 134 -13.89 -3.92 -7.42
C LEU A 134 -12.80 -2.84 -7.45
N LEU A 135 -11.96 -2.78 -6.41
CA LEU A 135 -10.90 -1.77 -6.29
C LEU A 135 -9.81 -1.90 -7.38
N LEU A 136 -9.66 -3.10 -7.95
CA LEU A 136 -8.75 -3.42 -9.06
C LEU A 136 -9.47 -3.54 -10.41
N ASP A 137 -10.75 -3.17 -10.50
CA ASP A 137 -11.48 -3.16 -11.76
C ASP A 137 -10.98 -2.03 -12.65
N LYS A 138 -10.93 -2.27 -13.97
CA LYS A 138 -10.44 -1.27 -14.93
C LYS A 138 -11.21 0.05 -14.81
N VAL A 139 -12.51 0.00 -14.51
CA VAL A 139 -13.36 1.19 -14.35
C VAL A 139 -12.87 2.09 -13.21
N LEU A 140 -12.48 1.53 -12.05
CA LEU A 140 -11.91 2.33 -10.96
C LEU A 140 -10.44 2.69 -11.23
N VAL A 141 -9.66 1.78 -11.81
CA VAL A 141 -8.26 2.01 -12.19
C VAL A 141 -8.09 3.18 -13.16
N ASP A 142 -8.97 3.31 -14.17
CA ASP A 142 -8.94 4.41 -15.14
C ASP A 142 -9.06 5.80 -14.48
N SER A 143 -9.72 5.89 -13.31
CA SER A 143 -9.88 7.16 -12.58
C SER A 143 -8.55 7.74 -12.08
N TRP A 144 -7.57 6.89 -11.73
CA TRP A 144 -6.31 7.34 -11.13
C TRP A 144 -5.42 8.14 -12.09
N PHE A 145 -5.56 7.93 -13.41
CA PHE A 145 -4.82 8.69 -14.40
C PHE A 145 -5.23 10.17 -14.45
N HIS A 146 -6.40 10.52 -13.91
CA HIS A 146 -6.93 11.89 -13.88
C HIS A 146 -6.79 12.60 -12.52
N LEU A 147 -6.09 12.00 -11.55
CA LEU A 147 -5.89 12.61 -10.23
C LEU A 147 -5.14 13.95 -10.31
N LYS A 148 -4.08 14.01 -11.14
CA LYS A 148 -3.32 15.23 -11.43
C LYS A 148 -4.22 16.33 -11.99
N ASP A 149 -4.98 16.00 -13.04
CA ASP A 149 -5.86 16.95 -13.74
C ASP A 149 -6.95 17.48 -12.81
N ALA A 150 -7.52 16.63 -11.95
CA ALA A 150 -8.51 17.04 -10.95
C ALA A 150 -7.92 18.02 -9.91
N ILE A 151 -6.65 17.87 -9.52
CA ILE A 151 -5.99 18.82 -8.61
C ILE A 151 -5.75 20.19 -9.28
N ILE A 152 -5.40 20.22 -10.57
CA ILE A 152 -5.13 21.46 -11.33
C ILE A 152 -6.41 22.18 -11.78
N GLU A 153 -7.37 21.44 -12.31
CA GLU A 153 -8.55 21.96 -13.02
C GLU A 153 -9.83 21.89 -12.19
N GLY A 154 -9.84 21.06 -11.14
CA GLY A 154 -11.05 20.71 -10.40
C GLY A 154 -11.85 19.57 -11.07
N GLY A 155 -12.95 19.20 -10.41
CA GLY A 155 -13.76 18.04 -10.78
C GLY A 155 -13.28 16.74 -10.12
N ILE A 156 -13.91 15.62 -10.50
CA ILE A 156 -13.69 14.30 -9.90
C ILE A 156 -12.98 13.39 -10.92
N PRO A 157 -11.90 12.68 -10.54
CA PRO A 157 -11.14 11.83 -11.46
C PRO A 157 -11.98 10.77 -12.20
N PHE A 158 -12.93 10.12 -11.51
CA PHE A 158 -13.89 9.18 -12.12
C PHE A 158 -14.75 9.87 -13.20
N ASN A 159 -15.29 11.05 -12.91
CA ASN A 159 -16.09 11.81 -13.88
C ASN A 159 -15.25 12.28 -15.07
N LYS A 160 -13.96 12.60 -14.88
CA LYS A 160 -13.03 12.91 -15.98
C LYS A 160 -12.76 11.68 -16.86
N ALA A 161 -12.64 10.49 -16.26
CA ALA A 161 -12.43 9.23 -16.99
C ALA A 161 -13.68 8.78 -17.79
N HIS A 162 -14.87 8.85 -17.18
CA HIS A 162 -16.08 8.18 -17.68
C HIS A 162 -17.21 9.10 -18.16
N GLY A 163 -17.09 10.43 -17.93
CA GLY A 163 -18.06 11.44 -18.35
C GLY A 163 -19.38 11.45 -17.56
N MET A 164 -19.47 10.72 -16.44
CA MET A 164 -20.68 10.56 -15.61
C MET A 164 -20.32 10.28 -14.15
N HIS A 165 -21.30 10.31 -13.26
CA HIS A 165 -21.11 10.05 -11.83
C HIS A 165 -20.87 8.56 -11.53
N ALA A 166 -20.11 8.24 -10.49
CA ALA A 166 -19.84 6.86 -10.07
C ALA A 166 -21.11 6.02 -9.87
N PHE A 167 -22.09 6.51 -9.10
CA PHE A 167 -23.38 5.84 -8.91
C PHE A 167 -24.27 5.75 -10.17
N GLU A 168 -23.98 6.47 -11.25
CA GLU A 168 -24.71 6.33 -12.53
C GLU A 168 -24.13 5.20 -13.39
N TYR A 169 -22.84 4.91 -13.24
CA TYR A 169 -22.10 3.96 -14.07
C TYR A 169 -22.60 2.50 -14.00
N PRO A 170 -23.01 1.94 -12.84
CA PRO A 170 -23.58 0.58 -12.77
C PRO A 170 -24.82 0.36 -13.66
N ALA A 171 -25.61 1.41 -13.92
CA ALA A 171 -26.76 1.31 -14.84
C ALA A 171 -26.34 1.17 -16.33
N LYS A 172 -25.07 1.46 -16.65
CA LYS A 172 -24.49 1.38 -18.01
C LYS A 172 -23.65 0.10 -18.22
N ASP A 173 -22.90 -0.35 -17.21
CA ASP A 173 -22.10 -1.58 -17.25
C ASP A 173 -22.62 -2.59 -16.22
N GLY A 174 -23.41 -3.56 -16.69
CA GLY A 174 -23.98 -4.62 -15.87
C GLY A 174 -22.93 -5.51 -15.20
N ARG A 175 -21.77 -5.73 -15.84
CA ARG A 175 -20.65 -6.49 -15.29
C ARG A 175 -19.98 -5.73 -14.14
N PHE A 176 -19.83 -4.41 -14.28
CA PHE A 176 -19.37 -3.57 -13.16
C PHE A 176 -20.40 -3.54 -12.02
N ASN A 177 -21.69 -3.47 -12.32
CA ASN A 177 -22.77 -3.53 -11.33
C ASN A 177 -22.77 -4.85 -10.52
N GLU A 178 -22.56 -6.00 -11.18
CA GLU A 178 -22.44 -7.29 -10.50
C GLU A 178 -21.26 -7.31 -9.52
N ILE A 179 -20.07 -6.85 -9.95
CA ILE A 179 -18.87 -6.77 -9.11
C ILE A 179 -19.08 -5.80 -7.94
N PHE A 180 -19.66 -4.62 -8.19
CA PHE A 180 -19.96 -3.61 -7.16
C PHE A 180 -20.90 -4.15 -6.09
N ASN A 181 -22.01 -4.79 -6.48
CA ASN A 181 -22.97 -5.34 -5.53
C ASN A 181 -22.40 -6.52 -4.73
N ALA A 182 -21.62 -7.39 -5.38
CA ALA A 182 -20.92 -8.48 -4.68
C ALA A 182 -19.88 -7.97 -3.67
N ALA A 183 -19.15 -6.90 -4.03
CA ALA A 183 -18.19 -6.23 -3.16
C ALA A 183 -18.86 -5.61 -1.92
N MET A 184 -19.90 -4.80 -2.11
CA MET A 184 -20.63 -4.14 -1.01
C MET A 184 -21.30 -5.16 -0.09
N HIS A 185 -21.86 -6.24 -0.65
CA HIS A 185 -22.45 -7.32 0.13
C HIS A 185 -21.40 -8.05 0.97
N GLY A 186 -20.32 -8.56 0.34
CA GLY A 186 -19.28 -9.33 1.03
C GLY A 186 -18.60 -8.55 2.16
N GLN A 187 -18.20 -7.31 1.88
CA GLN A 187 -17.58 -6.42 2.87
C GLN A 187 -18.53 -6.09 4.03
N THR A 188 -19.82 -5.87 3.75
CA THR A 188 -20.83 -5.58 4.78
C THR A 188 -21.11 -6.77 5.69
N ILE A 189 -21.18 -7.99 5.16
CA ILE A 189 -21.41 -9.19 5.99
C ILE A 189 -20.23 -9.43 6.94
N LEU A 190 -18.98 -9.31 6.47
CA LEU A 190 -17.79 -9.45 7.31
C LEU A 190 -17.74 -8.37 8.42
N ALA A 191 -17.96 -7.11 8.05
CA ALA A 191 -18.02 -6.00 8.99
C ALA A 191 -19.09 -6.18 10.07
N MET A 192 -20.33 -6.48 9.66
CA MET A 192 -21.47 -6.57 10.59
C MET A 192 -21.39 -7.78 11.51
N THR A 193 -20.76 -8.88 11.09
CA THR A 193 -20.49 -10.02 11.98
C THR A 193 -19.61 -9.57 13.16
N LYS A 194 -18.48 -8.89 12.89
CA LYS A 194 -17.57 -8.40 13.95
C LYS A 194 -18.19 -7.29 14.81
N ILE A 195 -18.97 -6.41 14.22
CA ILE A 195 -19.68 -5.35 14.94
C ILE A 195 -20.70 -5.96 15.92
N LEU A 196 -21.52 -6.93 15.50
CA LEU A 196 -22.56 -7.51 16.36
C LEU A 196 -22.01 -8.41 17.50
N GLU A 197 -20.79 -8.91 17.39
CA GLU A 197 -20.07 -9.56 18.50
C GLU A 197 -19.80 -8.58 19.66
N THR A 198 -19.43 -7.33 19.34
CA THR A 198 -18.88 -6.37 20.30
C THR A 198 -19.88 -5.28 20.68
N TYR A 199 -20.54 -4.67 19.70
CA TYR A 199 -21.48 -3.57 19.88
C TYR A 199 -22.83 -4.05 20.44
N LYS A 200 -23.23 -3.52 21.59
CA LYS A 200 -24.48 -3.86 22.29
C LYS A 200 -25.59 -2.82 22.15
N GLY A 201 -25.36 -1.75 21.39
CA GLY A 201 -26.30 -0.62 21.32
C GLY A 201 -27.64 -0.91 20.60
N PHE A 202 -27.84 -2.12 20.07
CA PHE A 202 -29.13 -2.61 19.55
C PHE A 202 -29.96 -3.37 20.60
N GLU A 203 -29.42 -3.66 21.79
CA GLU A 203 -30.15 -4.39 22.83
C GLU A 203 -31.32 -3.58 23.39
N GLY A 204 -32.50 -4.20 23.46
CA GLY A 204 -33.74 -3.56 23.91
C GLY A 204 -34.38 -2.56 22.92
N VAL A 205 -33.76 -2.32 21.75
CA VAL A 205 -34.33 -1.53 20.65
C VAL A 205 -35.49 -2.29 20.00
N LYS A 206 -36.49 -1.55 19.50
CA LYS A 206 -37.67 -2.10 18.80
C LYS A 206 -37.71 -1.75 17.31
N GLU A 207 -37.18 -0.60 16.92
CA GLU A 207 -37.28 -0.08 15.55
C GLU A 207 -35.92 0.46 15.10
N VAL A 208 -35.37 -0.13 14.04
CA VAL A 208 -34.11 0.31 13.40
C VAL A 208 -34.38 0.67 11.95
N VAL A 209 -33.96 1.86 11.54
CA VAL A 209 -33.97 2.29 10.13
C VAL A 209 -32.53 2.30 9.62
N ASP A 210 -32.23 1.50 8.61
CA ASP A 210 -30.94 1.45 7.91
C ASP A 210 -31.01 2.40 6.71
N VAL A 211 -30.29 3.52 6.76
CA VAL A 211 -30.33 4.60 5.75
C VAL A 211 -29.12 4.44 4.85
N GLY A 212 -29.34 4.31 3.54
CA GLY A 212 -28.30 3.85 2.62
C GLY A 212 -28.01 2.36 2.78
N GLY A 213 -28.98 1.58 3.27
CA GLY A 213 -28.81 0.15 3.59
C GLY A 213 -28.68 -0.76 2.36
N GLY A 214 -28.82 -0.21 1.14
CA GLY A 214 -28.68 -0.91 -0.12
C GLY A 214 -29.65 -2.08 -0.25
N THR A 215 -29.12 -3.28 -0.46
CA THR A 215 -29.89 -4.52 -0.50
C THR A 215 -30.39 -4.99 0.88
N GLY A 216 -30.10 -4.26 1.96
CA GLY A 216 -30.56 -4.55 3.33
C GLY A 216 -29.72 -5.58 4.09
N ALA A 217 -28.51 -5.87 3.60
CA ALA A 217 -27.63 -6.91 4.16
C ALA A 217 -27.20 -6.63 5.61
N ALA A 218 -26.94 -5.37 5.97
CA ALA A 218 -26.57 -4.98 7.34
C ALA A 218 -27.76 -5.11 8.30
N LEU A 219 -28.90 -4.51 7.96
CA LEU A 219 -30.13 -4.62 8.75
C LEU A 219 -30.62 -6.06 8.90
N GLY A 220 -30.51 -6.90 7.86
CA GLY A 220 -30.83 -8.32 7.93
C GLY A 220 -30.01 -9.07 8.98
N ARG A 221 -28.72 -8.74 9.14
CA ARG A 221 -27.87 -9.28 10.21
C ARG A 221 -28.31 -8.76 11.60
N ILE A 222 -28.63 -7.48 11.72
CA ILE A 222 -29.13 -6.87 12.96
C ILE A 222 -30.43 -7.57 13.41
N VAL A 223 -31.43 -7.66 12.53
CA VAL A 223 -32.72 -8.31 12.80
C VAL A 223 -32.56 -9.80 13.10
N SER A 224 -31.69 -10.53 12.36
CA SER A 224 -31.42 -11.95 12.64
C SER A 224 -30.82 -12.16 14.03
N ARG A 225 -29.98 -11.23 14.50
CA ARG A 225 -29.36 -11.29 15.83
C ARG A 225 -30.30 -10.82 16.96
N TYR A 226 -31.29 -10.00 16.62
CA TYR A 226 -32.23 -9.34 17.52
C TYR A 226 -33.67 -9.39 16.94
N PRO A 227 -34.33 -10.57 16.94
CA PRO A 227 -35.60 -10.78 16.21
C PRO A 227 -36.80 -9.96 16.72
N GLN A 228 -36.65 -9.27 17.86
CA GLN A 228 -37.65 -8.31 18.37
C GLN A 228 -37.62 -6.95 17.63
N ILE A 229 -36.57 -6.67 16.87
CA ILE A 229 -36.42 -5.44 16.08
C ILE A 229 -37.26 -5.54 14.81
N LYS A 230 -38.04 -4.49 14.54
CA LYS A 230 -38.60 -4.21 13.22
C LYS A 230 -37.55 -3.41 12.43
N GLY A 231 -37.03 -4.00 11.36
CA GLY A 231 -36.10 -3.32 10.47
C GLY A 231 -36.82 -2.56 9.36
N THR A 232 -36.36 -1.34 9.07
CA THR A 232 -36.70 -0.60 7.83
C THR A 232 -35.42 -0.38 7.04
N ASN A 233 -35.26 -1.03 5.89
CA ASN A 233 -34.19 -0.71 4.94
C ASN A 233 -34.65 0.44 4.05
N PHE A 234 -33.89 1.55 4.02
CA PHE A 234 -34.24 2.78 3.32
C PHE A 234 -33.14 3.21 2.35
N ASP A 235 -33.47 3.20 1.06
CA ASP A 235 -32.55 3.52 -0.03
C ASP A 235 -33.31 4.11 -1.24
N LEU A 236 -32.59 4.43 -2.33
CA LEU A 236 -33.17 4.96 -3.56
C LEU A 236 -34.10 3.93 -4.24
N PRO A 237 -35.16 4.38 -4.96
CA PRO A 237 -36.13 3.49 -5.61
C PRO A 237 -35.53 2.39 -6.49
N HIS A 238 -34.50 2.70 -7.26
CA HIS A 238 -33.87 1.72 -8.15
C HIS A 238 -33.07 0.64 -7.40
N VAL A 239 -32.52 0.97 -6.22
CA VAL A 239 -31.78 0.04 -5.35
C VAL A 239 -32.76 -0.87 -4.60
N ILE A 240 -33.82 -0.27 -4.04
CA ILE A 240 -34.86 -1.00 -3.30
C ILE A 240 -35.62 -2.00 -4.20
N ARG A 241 -35.87 -1.66 -5.46
CA ARG A 241 -36.50 -2.57 -6.43
C ARG A 241 -35.72 -3.88 -6.61
N ASP A 242 -34.39 -3.81 -6.52
CA ASP A 242 -33.49 -4.94 -6.76
C ASP A 242 -33.05 -5.62 -5.44
N ALA A 243 -33.58 -5.15 -4.30
CA ALA A 243 -33.29 -5.72 -2.97
C ALA A 243 -34.09 -7.02 -2.71
N PRO A 244 -33.43 -8.10 -2.24
CA PRO A 244 -34.10 -9.38 -1.99
C PRO A 244 -34.98 -9.32 -0.73
N PRO A 245 -36.13 -10.02 -0.68
CA PRO A 245 -36.96 -10.09 0.51
C PRO A 245 -36.20 -10.62 1.74
N CYS A 246 -36.17 -9.83 2.81
CA CYS A 246 -35.44 -10.15 4.04
C CYS A 246 -36.41 -10.29 5.24
N PRO A 247 -36.51 -11.45 5.92
CA PRO A 247 -37.44 -11.64 7.04
C PRO A 247 -37.23 -10.63 8.19
N GLY A 248 -38.31 -9.97 8.60
CA GLY A 248 -38.28 -8.93 9.66
C GLY A 248 -37.79 -7.56 9.20
N VAL A 249 -37.45 -7.41 7.91
CA VAL A 249 -37.08 -6.14 7.28
C VAL A 249 -38.15 -5.71 6.28
N GLN A 250 -38.62 -4.46 6.43
CA GLN A 250 -39.42 -3.77 5.42
C GLN A 250 -38.50 -2.92 4.54
N HIS A 251 -38.62 -3.04 3.23
CA HIS A 251 -37.93 -2.16 2.29
C HIS A 251 -38.81 -0.93 2.01
N ILE A 252 -38.22 0.26 2.08
CA ILE A 252 -38.88 1.54 1.79
C ILE A 252 -37.97 2.35 0.86
N GLU A 253 -38.52 2.78 -0.27
CA GLU A 253 -37.82 3.68 -1.19
C GLU A 253 -37.96 5.15 -0.79
N GLY A 254 -36.94 5.96 -1.07
CA GLY A 254 -37.01 7.40 -0.92
C GLY A 254 -35.68 8.11 -1.14
N ASP A 255 -35.56 9.33 -0.60
CA ASP A 255 -34.38 10.19 -0.70
C ASP A 255 -34.06 10.78 0.68
N MET A 256 -32.93 10.37 1.28
CA MET A 256 -32.47 10.82 2.59
C MET A 256 -32.23 12.34 2.67
N PHE A 257 -32.00 13.02 1.54
CA PHE A 257 -31.89 14.48 1.49
C PHE A 257 -33.24 15.17 1.65
N GLN A 258 -34.35 14.49 1.40
CA GLN A 258 -35.70 15.01 1.58
C GLN A 258 -36.28 14.62 2.94
N ASN A 259 -36.29 13.33 3.27
CA ASN A 259 -36.78 12.81 4.54
C ASN A 259 -36.17 11.43 4.85
N VAL A 260 -36.31 10.99 6.09
CA VAL A 260 -35.86 9.68 6.58
C VAL A 260 -37.01 9.06 7.38
N PRO A 261 -37.32 7.75 7.24
CA PRO A 261 -38.35 7.08 8.04
C PRO A 261 -38.10 7.21 9.55
N HIS A 262 -39.18 7.27 10.34
CA HIS A 262 -39.09 7.30 11.80
C HIS A 262 -38.60 5.95 12.36
N GLY A 263 -37.74 5.99 13.38
CA GLY A 263 -37.29 4.82 14.13
C GLY A 263 -36.70 5.18 15.49
N GLU A 264 -36.53 4.21 16.39
CA GLU A 264 -35.86 4.43 17.68
C GLU A 264 -34.34 4.60 17.48
N VAL A 265 -33.77 3.89 16.51
CA VAL A 265 -32.37 3.99 16.08
C VAL A 265 -32.33 4.17 14.56
N ILE A 266 -31.48 5.07 14.09
CA ILE A 266 -31.09 5.14 12.67
C ILE A 266 -29.67 4.58 12.57
N PHE A 267 -29.46 3.64 11.66
CA PHE A 267 -28.17 3.05 11.35
C PHE A 267 -27.68 3.57 9.99
N MET A 268 -26.38 3.84 9.88
CA MET A 268 -25.69 4.18 8.63
C MET A 268 -24.30 3.55 8.65
N LYS A 269 -23.92 2.83 7.60
CA LYS A 269 -22.58 2.28 7.40
C LYS A 269 -22.07 2.74 6.05
N CYS A 270 -20.88 3.36 5.99
CA CYS A 270 -20.29 3.82 4.73
C CYS A 270 -21.27 4.73 3.95
N VAL A 271 -21.71 5.81 4.60
CA VAL A 271 -22.67 6.78 4.03
C VAL A 271 -22.17 8.20 4.23
N LEU A 272 -21.68 8.56 5.41
CA LEU A 272 -21.12 9.91 5.65
C LEU A 272 -19.88 10.14 4.76
N HIS A 273 -19.10 9.09 4.48
CA HIS A 273 -17.86 9.24 3.71
C HIS A 273 -18.08 9.52 2.20
N ASP A 274 -19.23 9.15 1.63
CA ASP A 274 -19.54 9.40 0.21
C ASP A 274 -19.82 10.89 -0.09
N TRP A 275 -20.23 11.65 0.92
CA TRP A 275 -20.83 12.97 0.75
C TRP A 275 -20.01 14.09 1.41
N SER A 276 -20.09 15.29 0.84
CA SER A 276 -19.47 16.49 1.42
C SER A 276 -20.16 16.93 2.72
N ASP A 277 -19.46 17.74 3.54
CA ASP A 277 -19.95 18.13 4.87
C ASP A 277 -21.32 18.83 4.82
N GLY A 278 -21.58 19.65 3.80
CA GLY A 278 -22.90 20.29 3.60
C GLY A 278 -24.02 19.28 3.30
N HIS A 279 -23.72 18.22 2.55
CA HIS A 279 -24.66 17.12 2.29
C HIS A 279 -24.91 16.29 3.56
N CYS A 280 -23.85 15.92 4.29
CA CYS A 280 -23.94 15.22 5.58
C CYS A 280 -24.80 16.02 6.59
N LEU A 281 -24.55 17.32 6.74
CA LEU A 281 -25.36 18.19 7.59
C LEU A 281 -26.85 18.24 7.19
N LYS A 282 -27.17 18.07 5.90
CA LYS A 282 -28.56 18.07 5.40
C LYS A 282 -29.29 16.80 5.83
N PHE A 283 -28.78 15.61 5.51
CA PHE A 283 -29.48 14.38 5.87
C PHE A 283 -29.35 14.02 7.36
N LEU A 284 -28.26 14.39 8.05
CA LEU A 284 -28.18 14.23 9.51
C LEU A 284 -29.26 15.04 10.25
N LYS A 285 -29.68 16.20 9.73
CA LYS A 285 -30.84 16.95 10.26
C LYS A 285 -32.16 16.21 10.02
N ASN A 286 -32.30 15.54 8.87
CA ASN A 286 -33.46 14.68 8.59
C ASN A 286 -33.48 13.48 9.56
N CYS A 287 -32.36 12.79 9.76
CA CYS A 287 -32.20 11.75 10.78
C CYS A 287 -32.55 12.26 12.18
N ARG A 288 -32.09 13.48 12.54
CA ARG A 288 -32.46 14.11 13.83
C ARG A 288 -33.97 14.32 13.94
N ASN A 289 -34.65 14.72 12.88
CA ASN A 289 -36.09 14.94 12.89
C ASN A 289 -36.88 13.62 12.98
N ALA A 290 -36.37 12.56 12.36
CA ALA A 290 -36.97 11.23 12.33
C ALA A 290 -36.84 10.43 13.65
N LEU A 291 -35.88 10.76 14.52
CA LEU A 291 -35.68 10.07 15.80
C LEU A 291 -36.63 10.58 16.92
N PRO A 292 -36.98 9.76 17.93
CA PRO A 292 -37.57 10.23 19.19
C PRO A 292 -36.53 10.98 20.06
N GLN A 293 -36.95 11.57 21.18
CA GLN A 293 -36.06 12.38 22.04
C GLN A 293 -34.92 11.56 22.67
N SER A 294 -35.13 10.27 22.92
CA SER A 294 -34.14 9.30 23.39
C SER A 294 -33.48 8.49 22.26
N GLY A 295 -33.75 8.84 21.00
CA GLY A 295 -33.21 8.14 19.83
C GLY A 295 -31.77 8.56 19.53
N LYS A 296 -31.07 7.70 18.79
CA LYS A 296 -29.67 7.90 18.38
C LYS A 296 -29.46 7.52 16.92
N VAL A 297 -28.45 8.12 16.30
CA VAL A 297 -27.86 7.61 15.06
C VAL A 297 -26.66 6.74 15.42
N VAL A 298 -26.54 5.57 14.80
CA VAL A 298 -25.39 4.67 14.88
C VAL A 298 -24.69 4.73 13.52
N VAL A 299 -23.44 5.18 13.54
CA VAL A 299 -22.62 5.43 12.35
C VAL A 299 -21.45 4.44 12.34
N VAL A 300 -21.17 3.82 11.19
CA VAL A 300 -20.02 2.94 10.98
C VAL A 300 -19.19 3.48 9.83
N GLU A 301 -18.03 4.06 10.15
CA GLU A 301 -17.13 4.75 9.20
C GLU A 301 -15.67 4.53 9.58
N TYR A 302 -14.74 4.80 8.66
CA TYR A 302 -13.34 4.98 9.05
C TYR A 302 -13.17 6.32 9.77
N ILE A 303 -12.23 6.35 10.71
CA ILE A 303 -11.82 7.57 11.41
C ILE A 303 -10.35 7.81 11.09
N LEU A 304 -10.04 8.98 10.53
CA LEU A 304 -8.68 9.41 10.30
C LEU A 304 -8.06 10.00 11.57
N PRO A 305 -6.80 9.68 11.88
CA PRO A 305 -6.10 10.34 12.97
C PRO A 305 -5.72 11.79 12.61
N GLU A 306 -5.66 12.66 13.62
CA GLU A 306 -5.24 14.06 13.46
C GLU A 306 -3.77 14.15 13.01
N TYR A 307 -2.89 13.31 13.56
CA TYR A 307 -1.55 13.07 13.05
C TYR A 307 -1.57 11.91 12.04
N PRO A 308 -0.85 11.94 10.90
CA PRO A 308 -0.82 10.81 9.96
C PRO A 308 -0.02 9.64 10.52
N GLU A 309 -0.68 8.81 11.33
CA GLU A 309 -0.11 7.58 11.88
C GLU A 309 0.24 6.58 10.76
N THR A 310 1.23 5.73 11.04
CA THR A 310 1.81 4.76 10.08
C THR A 310 1.36 3.32 10.33
N ASP A 311 0.51 3.10 11.33
CA ASP A 311 -0.08 1.80 11.62
C ASP A 311 -0.98 1.31 10.47
N LEU A 312 -1.34 0.03 10.53
CA LEU A 312 -2.07 -0.66 9.48
C LEU A 312 -3.50 -0.10 9.25
N MET A 313 -4.19 0.30 10.32
CA MET A 313 -5.55 0.82 10.24
C MET A 313 -5.56 2.26 9.72
N SER A 314 -4.64 3.09 10.20
CA SER A 314 -4.51 4.48 9.71
C SER A 314 -4.13 4.52 8.24
N ARG A 315 -3.26 3.61 7.77
CA ARG A 315 -2.97 3.45 6.33
C ARG A 315 -4.16 2.94 5.52
N ASN A 316 -4.96 2.01 6.06
CA ASN A 316 -6.20 1.57 5.40
C ASN A 316 -7.23 2.71 5.29
N ALA A 317 -7.45 3.48 6.35
CA ALA A 317 -8.35 4.63 6.36
C ALA A 317 -7.88 5.74 5.40
N ALA A 318 -6.58 6.08 5.40
CA ALA A 318 -6.01 7.03 4.44
C ALA A 318 -6.11 6.51 3.00
N GLY A 319 -5.96 5.21 2.75
CA GLY A 319 -6.17 4.59 1.45
C GLY A 319 -7.62 4.68 0.98
N CYS A 320 -8.59 4.46 1.88
CA CYS A 320 -10.01 4.66 1.61
C CYS A 320 -10.30 6.13 1.24
N ASP A 321 -9.68 7.09 1.93
CA ASP A 321 -9.79 8.51 1.58
C ASP A 321 -9.29 8.85 0.17
N MET A 322 -8.31 8.11 -0.37
CA MET A 322 -7.86 8.28 -1.76
C MET A 322 -8.86 7.71 -2.78
N TYR A 323 -9.57 6.63 -2.45
CA TYR A 323 -10.70 6.16 -3.25
C TYR A 323 -11.87 7.16 -3.21
N MET A 324 -12.18 7.71 -2.03
CA MET A 324 -13.19 8.77 -1.91
C MET A 324 -12.83 10.01 -2.73
N LEU A 325 -11.54 10.41 -2.76
CA LEU A 325 -11.03 11.53 -3.56
C LEU A 325 -11.14 11.29 -5.08
N THR A 326 -11.00 10.05 -5.53
CA THR A 326 -11.02 9.71 -6.96
C THR A 326 -12.42 9.41 -7.51
N ILE A 327 -13.33 8.93 -6.66
CA ILE A 327 -14.65 8.41 -7.07
C ILE A 327 -15.81 9.37 -6.75
N ASN A 328 -15.83 9.99 -5.57
CA ASN A 328 -17.03 10.61 -5.02
C ASN A 328 -16.95 12.16 -4.95
N PRO A 329 -18.00 12.91 -5.37
CA PRO A 329 -18.01 14.36 -5.38
C PRO A 329 -18.07 14.96 -3.96
N GLY A 330 -16.90 15.26 -3.42
CA GLY A 330 -16.74 15.81 -2.08
C GLY A 330 -16.80 14.75 -0.98
N GLY A 331 -16.82 13.46 -1.33
CA GLY A 331 -16.65 12.37 -0.39
C GLY A 331 -15.25 12.40 0.24
N LYS A 332 -15.18 12.11 1.54
CA LYS A 332 -13.94 12.04 2.33
C LYS A 332 -14.10 11.21 3.60
N GLU A 333 -13.01 10.57 3.99
CA GLU A 333 -12.86 10.11 5.37
C GLU A 333 -12.57 11.30 6.28
N ARG A 334 -12.88 11.17 7.57
CA ARG A 334 -12.91 12.31 8.52
C ARG A 334 -12.22 12.01 9.84
N THR A 335 -11.71 13.05 10.49
CA THR A 335 -11.23 12.95 11.88
C THR A 335 -12.38 12.98 12.89
N GLU A 336 -12.11 12.61 14.15
CA GLU A 336 -13.10 12.69 15.22
C GLU A 336 -13.63 14.12 15.43
N LYS A 337 -12.78 15.14 15.26
CA LYS A 337 -13.19 16.56 15.31
C LYS A 337 -14.16 16.92 14.18
N GLU A 338 -13.92 16.42 12.97
CA GLU A 338 -14.83 16.63 11.81
C GLU A 338 -16.18 15.93 12.02
N PHE A 339 -16.20 14.70 12.55
CA PHE A 339 -17.45 14.03 12.94
C PHE A 339 -18.17 14.75 14.09
N GLU A 340 -17.45 15.31 15.06
CA GLU A 340 -18.03 16.14 16.11
C GLU A 340 -18.67 17.42 15.54
N ALA A 341 -17.99 18.09 14.62
CA ALA A 341 -18.53 19.27 13.94
C ALA A 341 -19.82 18.95 13.16
N LEU A 342 -19.86 17.82 12.44
CA LEU A 342 -21.07 17.34 11.76
C LEU A 342 -22.20 17.03 12.73
N ALA A 343 -21.93 16.28 13.80
CA ALA A 343 -22.92 15.91 14.80
C ALA A 343 -23.54 17.16 15.47
N ARG A 344 -22.69 18.09 15.93
CA ARG A 344 -23.13 19.36 16.54
C ARG A 344 -23.85 20.27 15.55
N GLY A 345 -23.36 20.39 14.31
CA GLY A 345 -24.00 21.18 13.26
C GLY A 345 -25.37 20.64 12.80
N ALA A 346 -25.60 19.34 12.97
CA ALA A 346 -26.92 18.71 12.81
C ALA A 346 -27.78 18.74 14.09
N GLY A 347 -27.24 19.24 15.21
CA GLY A 347 -27.94 19.45 16.49
C GLY A 347 -27.81 18.31 17.51
N PHE A 348 -27.00 17.28 17.24
CA PHE A 348 -26.69 16.21 18.19
C PHE A 348 -25.65 16.66 19.25
N ALA A 349 -25.46 15.81 20.27
CA ALA A 349 -24.32 15.84 21.15
C ALA A 349 -23.01 15.50 20.38
N ALA A 350 -21.87 15.59 21.06
CA ALA A 350 -20.63 15.01 20.52
C ALA A 350 -20.82 13.49 20.28
N PRO A 351 -20.24 12.94 19.20
CA PRO A 351 -20.30 11.51 18.92
C PRO A 351 -19.53 10.73 19.99
N VAL A 352 -20.03 9.56 20.37
CA VAL A 352 -19.33 8.63 21.24
C VAL A 352 -18.80 7.48 20.38
N VAL A 353 -17.48 7.32 20.27
CA VAL A 353 -16.87 6.13 19.66
C VAL A 353 -17.04 4.96 20.63
N VAL A 354 -17.88 3.97 20.28
CA VAL A 354 -18.25 2.86 21.17
C VAL A 354 -17.34 1.65 21.01
N CYS A 355 -16.96 1.31 19.77
CA CYS A 355 -15.95 0.30 19.51
C CYS A 355 -15.23 0.55 18.16
N ARG A 356 -14.07 -0.07 17.98
CA ARG A 356 -13.31 -0.07 16.73
C ARG A 356 -13.20 -1.51 16.22
N THR A 357 -13.28 -1.68 14.91
CA THR A 357 -13.14 -2.95 14.18
C THR A 357 -12.24 -2.73 12.96
N PHE A 358 -11.77 -3.81 12.32
CA PHE A 358 -10.99 -3.69 11.06
C PHE A 358 -11.76 -2.93 9.95
N SER A 359 -13.10 -2.99 9.99
CA SER A 359 -14.02 -2.37 9.03
C SER A 359 -14.46 -0.94 9.39
N GLY A 360 -13.85 -0.33 10.41
CA GLY A 360 -14.17 1.03 10.87
C GLY A 360 -14.61 1.10 12.32
N CYS A 361 -14.98 2.30 12.74
CA CYS A 361 -15.38 2.64 14.10
C CYS A 361 -16.90 2.80 14.19
N VAL A 362 -17.50 2.28 15.27
CA VAL A 362 -18.93 2.47 15.56
C VAL A 362 -19.07 3.71 16.45
N MET A 363 -19.77 4.71 15.94
CA MET A 363 -20.06 5.97 16.64
C MET A 363 -21.55 6.11 16.94
N GLU A 364 -21.89 6.65 18.11
CA GLU A 364 -23.27 7.02 18.45
C GLU A 364 -23.44 8.53 18.55
N LEU A 365 -24.41 9.08 17.80
CA LEU A 365 -24.82 10.47 17.85
C LEU A 365 -26.17 10.58 18.59
N HIS A 366 -26.14 11.12 19.80
CA HIS A 366 -27.30 11.22 20.70
C HIS A 366 -27.97 12.59 20.62
N LYS A 367 -29.30 12.66 20.82
CA LYS A 367 -30.02 13.95 20.80
C LYS A 367 -29.70 14.88 21.97
N ILE A 368 -29.22 14.31 23.08
CA ILE A 368 -28.91 14.95 24.36
C ILE A 368 -27.51 14.46 24.78
N ASN A 369 -26.72 15.29 25.46
CA ASN A 369 -25.47 14.84 26.07
C ASN A 369 -25.73 13.71 27.07
N ILE A 370 -25.21 12.51 26.79
CA ILE A 370 -25.11 11.41 27.76
C ILE A 370 -23.74 11.52 28.42
N ILE A 371 -23.71 11.80 29.73
CA ILE A 371 -22.47 11.74 30.50
C ILE A 371 -22.32 10.30 31.00
N CYS A 372 -21.49 9.52 30.33
CA CYS A 372 -20.95 8.29 30.91
C CYS A 372 -19.96 8.66 32.02
N SER A 373 -20.10 8.00 33.16
CA SER A 373 -19.09 7.97 34.22
C SER A 373 -18.61 6.53 34.37
N ASP A 374 -17.32 6.35 34.68
CA ASP A 374 -16.62 5.05 34.68
C ASP A 374 -17.08 4.04 35.75
N MET A 375 -18.23 4.28 36.39
CA MET A 375 -18.90 3.37 37.33
C MET A 375 -20.38 3.12 36.98
N GLY A 376 -20.75 3.23 35.70
CA GLY A 376 -22.04 2.73 35.20
C GLY A 376 -23.29 3.47 35.70
N MET A 377 -23.13 4.71 36.17
CA MET A 377 -24.27 5.58 36.54
C MET A 377 -24.46 6.72 35.53
N LEU A 378 -25.65 6.76 34.95
CA LEU A 378 -26.13 7.86 34.10
C LEU A 378 -26.53 9.06 34.96
N THR A 379 -26.02 10.25 34.66
CA THR A 379 -26.49 11.51 35.26
C THR A 379 -26.74 12.58 34.20
N MET A 380 -27.79 13.38 34.39
CA MET A 380 -28.08 14.55 33.54
C MET A 380 -27.47 15.81 34.16
N ASN A 381 -26.90 16.67 33.31
CA ASN A 381 -26.41 18.00 33.70
C ASN A 381 -27.60 18.93 34.04
N PRO A 382 -27.64 19.66 35.17
CA PRO A 382 -28.83 20.39 35.63
C PRO A 382 -29.05 21.75 34.91
N GLY A 383 -29.16 21.70 33.58
CA GLY A 383 -29.33 22.85 32.69
C GLY A 383 -30.74 23.05 32.14
N GLY A 384 -31.79 22.92 32.97
CA GLY A 384 -33.17 23.21 32.55
C GLY A 384 -34.25 22.51 33.37
N LYS A 385 -35.02 23.27 34.17
CA LYS A 385 -36.16 22.75 34.96
C LYS A 385 -37.39 22.48 34.08
N ASN A 386 -37.34 21.44 33.25
CA ASN A 386 -38.52 20.98 32.51
C ASN A 386 -39.15 19.75 33.19
N LYS A 387 -40.23 19.96 33.95
CA LYS A 387 -40.95 18.92 34.72
C LYS A 387 -41.47 17.76 33.86
N ARG A 388 -41.57 17.92 32.54
CA ARG A 388 -41.93 16.84 31.61
C ARG A 388 -40.80 15.82 31.45
N ILE A 389 -39.57 16.29 31.28
CA ILE A 389 -38.36 15.45 31.17
C ILE A 389 -38.15 14.63 32.45
N GLU A 390 -38.39 15.25 33.62
CA GLU A 390 -38.28 14.59 34.92
C GLU A 390 -39.29 13.45 35.11
N LYS A 391 -40.46 13.53 34.45
CA LYS A 391 -41.51 12.49 34.46
C LYS A 391 -41.19 11.35 33.48
N GLU A 392 -40.66 11.68 32.31
CA GLU A 392 -40.23 10.72 31.29
C GLU A 392 -38.99 9.92 31.74
N PHE A 393 -38.02 10.56 32.42
CA PHE A 393 -36.84 9.89 32.99
C PHE A 393 -37.22 8.91 34.12
N LYS A 394 -38.20 9.27 34.97
CA LYS A 394 -38.74 8.36 36.00
C LYS A 394 -39.47 7.15 35.39
N ALA A 395 -40.07 7.30 34.20
CA ALA A 395 -40.66 6.18 33.48
C ALA A 395 -39.60 5.24 32.86
N LEU A 396 -38.44 5.75 32.43
CA LEU A 396 -37.30 4.93 32.03
C LEU A 396 -36.78 4.06 33.18
N ALA A 397 -36.55 4.68 34.35
CA ALA A 397 -36.01 4.01 35.54
C ALA A 397 -36.94 2.94 36.16
N SER A 398 -38.18 2.82 35.68
CA SER A 398 -39.17 1.85 36.15
C SER A 398 -39.30 0.58 35.29
N ARG A 399 -38.44 0.40 34.28
CA ARG A 399 -38.45 -0.79 33.41
C ARG A 399 -37.69 -1.97 34.08
N PRO A 400 -38.15 -3.23 33.91
CA PRO A 400 -37.43 -4.40 34.41
C PRO A 400 -36.02 -4.47 33.80
N GLY A 401 -35.00 -4.61 34.66
CA GLY A 401 -33.58 -4.58 34.28
C GLY A 401 -32.79 -3.41 34.85
N PHE A 402 -33.45 -2.33 35.33
CA PHE A 402 -32.77 -1.26 36.07
C PHE A 402 -32.48 -1.67 37.52
N ALA A 403 -31.19 -1.75 37.88
CA ALA A 403 -30.77 -1.92 39.27
C ALA A 403 -30.96 -0.62 40.07
N ALA A 404 -31.85 -0.62 41.05
CA ALA A 404 -32.18 0.57 41.83
C ALA A 404 -31.02 1.01 42.73
N SER A 405 -30.40 2.16 42.41
CA SER A 405 -29.45 2.87 43.27
C SER A 405 -29.95 4.29 43.57
N LYS A 406 -29.73 4.78 44.80
CA LYS A 406 -30.39 5.98 45.35
C LYS A 406 -30.14 7.26 44.52
N VAL A 407 -31.22 7.94 44.16
CA VAL A 407 -31.17 9.32 43.64
C VAL A 407 -30.78 10.29 44.76
N ILE A 408 -29.70 11.04 44.58
CA ILE A 408 -29.32 12.16 45.46
C ILE A 408 -29.40 13.46 44.66
N CYS A 409 -30.37 14.30 44.98
CA CYS A 409 -30.39 15.69 44.51
C CYS A 409 -29.54 16.55 45.45
N ARG A 410 -28.52 17.23 44.94
CA ARG A 410 -27.81 18.31 45.66
C ARG A 410 -28.23 19.69 45.11
N PRO A 411 -28.38 20.74 45.95
CA PRO A 411 -28.60 22.11 45.49
C PRO A 411 -27.36 22.66 44.76
N PRO A 412 -27.50 23.72 43.93
CA PRO A 412 -26.35 24.35 43.28
C PRO A 412 -25.44 25.02 44.30
N LEU A 413 -24.13 24.81 44.17
CA LEU A 413 -23.11 25.57 44.88
C LEU A 413 -22.99 26.95 44.24
N SER A 414 -23.15 28.01 45.04
CA SER A 414 -22.87 29.38 44.63
C SER A 414 -21.36 29.62 44.47
N LEU A 415 -20.97 30.54 43.57
CA LEU A 415 -19.64 31.15 43.57
C LEU A 415 -19.36 31.80 44.94
N ASN A 416 -18.63 31.09 45.80
CA ASN A 416 -17.91 31.58 46.98
C ASN A 416 -17.29 30.38 47.70
N HIS A 417 -16.12 29.88 47.26
CA HIS A 417 -15.19 29.02 48.05
C HIS A 417 -13.80 28.97 47.38
N LEU A 418 -13.27 30.14 46.99
CA LEU A 418 -11.90 30.33 46.49
C LEU A 418 -11.23 31.56 47.16
N ALA A 419 -11.39 31.67 48.49
CA ALA A 419 -10.72 32.70 49.30
C ALA A 419 -10.78 32.37 50.82
N ALA A 420 -9.88 31.53 51.34
CA ALA A 420 -9.62 31.39 52.79
C ALA A 420 -8.36 30.53 53.12
N ALA A 421 -7.18 30.93 52.63
CA ALA A 421 -5.90 30.35 53.10
C ALA A 421 -4.73 31.33 52.93
N ALA A 422 -4.93 32.60 53.29
CA ALA A 422 -3.89 33.63 53.26
C ALA A 422 -4.12 34.66 54.36
N ASN A 423 -3.42 34.47 55.49
CA ASN A 423 -2.66 35.50 56.23
C ASN A 423 -2.40 35.08 57.68
N LEU A 424 -1.12 35.03 58.06
CA LEU A 424 -0.68 35.43 59.39
C LEU A 424 0.73 36.03 59.29
N LEU A 425 0.82 37.30 59.73
CA LEU A 425 2.02 38.05 60.15
C LEU A 425 2.97 38.65 59.06
N ALA A 426 3.01 39.99 59.09
CA ALA A 426 3.98 40.92 58.48
C ALA A 426 4.85 41.54 59.62
N PRO A 427 5.70 42.59 59.45
CA PRO A 427 6.14 43.39 58.28
C PRO A 427 7.67 43.21 58.00
N ALA A 428 8.48 44.06 57.33
CA ALA A 428 8.35 45.46 56.87
C ALA A 428 9.25 45.78 55.63
N SER A 429 9.65 47.04 55.46
CA SER A 429 10.51 47.61 54.38
C SER A 429 11.12 48.96 54.88
N PRO A 430 11.84 49.82 54.10
CA PRO A 430 12.51 49.73 52.77
C PRO A 430 13.95 50.37 52.82
N PRO A 431 14.50 51.16 51.85
CA PRO A 431 14.75 51.00 50.39
C PRO A 431 16.24 51.23 49.93
N HIS A 432 16.61 50.88 48.67
CA HIS A 432 17.20 51.78 47.61
C HIS A 432 18.23 51.19 46.59
N ARG A 433 18.02 51.59 45.31
CA ARG A 433 18.98 51.94 44.20
C ARG A 433 19.75 50.86 43.39
N GLU A 434 19.79 51.12 42.07
CA GLU A 434 20.58 50.49 40.97
C GLU A 434 22.00 51.14 40.83
N PRO A 435 22.84 50.93 39.76
CA PRO A 435 23.01 49.83 38.77
C PRO A 435 24.52 49.33 38.69
N PRO A 436 25.23 49.21 37.53
CA PRO A 436 25.38 48.02 36.65
C PRO A 436 26.85 47.53 36.39
N ASN A 437 27.06 46.30 35.82
CA ASN A 437 27.94 46.03 34.64
C ASN A 437 28.29 44.54 34.28
N ARG A 438 28.22 44.23 32.97
CA ARG A 438 29.17 43.53 32.05
C ARG A 438 30.00 42.24 32.40
N ARG A 439 29.95 41.32 31.41
CA ARG A 439 31.03 40.51 30.72
C ARG A 439 31.39 39.05 31.11
N LEU A 440 31.02 38.13 30.18
CA LEU A 440 31.86 37.08 29.52
C LEU A 440 32.35 35.86 30.40
N PRO A 441 33.00 34.80 29.86
CA PRO A 441 32.29 33.62 29.31
C PRO A 441 32.95 32.23 29.67
N LEU A 442 32.57 31.17 28.91
CA LEU A 442 33.27 29.89 28.67
C LEU A 442 33.10 28.67 29.62
N ALA A 443 32.26 27.74 29.14
CA ALA A 443 32.57 26.31 28.92
C ALA A 443 32.74 25.38 30.16
N PRO A 444 32.91 24.05 29.98
CA PRO A 444 31.81 23.12 30.24
C PRO A 444 32.10 22.11 31.36
N ASN A 445 31.08 21.50 31.94
CA ASN A 445 31.27 20.37 32.86
C ASN A 445 30.23 19.26 32.66
N HIS A 446 30.71 18.02 32.82
CA HIS A 446 29.93 16.80 32.79
C HIS A 446 28.85 16.79 33.87
N CYS A 447 27.73 16.12 33.60
CA CYS A 447 26.81 15.69 34.64
C CYS A 447 26.63 14.17 34.56
N ALA A 448 26.93 13.48 35.66
CA ALA A 448 26.73 12.04 35.78
C ALA A 448 25.25 11.72 35.99
N VAL A 449 24.78 10.60 35.43
CA VAL A 449 23.43 10.08 35.68
C VAL A 449 23.49 9.16 36.90
N ALA A 450 22.65 9.42 37.89
CA ALA A 450 22.44 8.52 39.02
C ALA A 450 21.25 7.59 38.73
N GLU A 451 21.48 6.28 38.73
CA GLU A 451 20.42 5.28 38.67
C GLU A 451 19.72 5.13 40.02
N VAL A 452 18.39 5.02 40.01
CA VAL A 452 17.59 4.64 41.18
C VAL A 452 17.01 3.25 40.95
N GLN A 453 17.50 2.27 41.70
CA GLN A 453 16.93 0.92 41.72
C GLN A 453 15.62 0.89 42.53
N LEU A 454 14.59 0.24 41.99
CA LEU A 454 13.41 -0.19 42.73
C LEU A 454 13.23 -1.71 42.57
N SER A 455 13.12 -2.41 43.69
CA SER A 455 13.03 -3.87 43.74
C SER A 455 11.58 -4.36 43.69
N ALA A 456 11.34 -5.43 42.94
CA ALA A 456 10.09 -6.20 43.00
C ALA A 456 10.32 -7.49 43.79
N LYS A 457 9.47 -7.76 44.79
CA LYS A 457 9.50 -8.99 45.59
C LYS A 457 8.63 -10.09 44.99
N THR A 458 9.09 -11.32 45.17
CA THR A 458 8.49 -12.58 44.76
C THR A 458 7.20 -12.93 45.49
N MET A 459 6.29 -13.64 44.83
CA MET A 459 5.47 -14.69 45.47
C MET A 459 5.49 -15.98 44.64
N HIS A 460 5.90 -17.07 45.26
CA HIS A 460 5.71 -18.44 44.78
C HIS A 460 4.36 -18.98 45.27
N HIS A 461 3.73 -19.86 44.50
CA HIS A 461 3.26 -21.19 44.92
C HIS A 461 3.13 -22.06 43.64
N GLY A 462 3.34 -23.37 43.73
CA GLY A 462 3.48 -24.24 42.55
C GLY A 462 2.70 -25.55 42.63
N CYS A 463 2.94 -26.45 41.67
CA CYS A 463 2.53 -27.86 41.76
C CYS A 463 3.53 -28.79 41.02
N GLN A 464 3.37 -30.10 41.19
CA GLN A 464 4.43 -31.11 41.11
C GLN A 464 4.42 -31.96 39.82
N THR A 465 5.63 -32.28 39.31
CA THR A 465 6.24 -33.60 38.93
C THR A 465 5.38 -34.74 38.28
N TYR A 466 5.89 -35.78 37.61
CA TYR A 466 7.21 -36.44 37.45
C TYR A 466 7.22 -37.31 36.15
N HIS A 467 8.35 -37.46 35.43
CA HIS A 467 9.05 -38.75 35.17
C HIS A 467 10.18 -38.66 34.11
N LYS A 468 11.13 -39.61 34.16
CA LYS A 468 12.39 -39.67 33.39
C LYS A 468 12.37 -40.82 32.36
N HIS A 469 13.12 -40.73 31.25
CA HIS A 469 14.32 -41.57 31.02
C HIS A 469 15.11 -41.30 29.71
N ALA A 470 16.42 -41.60 29.79
CA ALA A 470 17.32 -42.10 28.73
C ALA A 470 17.76 -41.21 27.54
N ALA A 471 18.80 -40.40 27.82
CA ALA A 471 20.07 -40.28 27.07
C ALA A 471 20.14 -40.62 25.55
N GLY A 472 20.36 -39.57 24.75
CA GLY A 472 21.08 -39.63 23.46
C GLY A 472 21.70 -38.25 23.17
N LYS A 473 23.03 -38.17 22.96
CA LYS A 473 23.71 -36.89 22.67
C LYS A 473 23.54 -36.51 21.19
N PRO A 474 23.21 -35.24 20.91
CA PRO A 474 23.80 -34.54 19.77
C PRO A 474 24.52 -33.27 20.20
N THR A 475 25.50 -32.86 19.38
CA THR A 475 26.30 -31.65 19.54
C THR A 475 25.47 -30.39 19.32
N PHE A 476 25.44 -29.49 20.31
CA PHE A 476 24.82 -28.17 20.17
C PHE A 476 25.76 -27.18 19.46
N TYR A 477 25.35 -26.72 18.28
CA TYR A 477 25.75 -25.39 17.80
C TYR A 477 24.79 -24.37 18.44
N THR A 478 25.32 -23.52 19.32
CA THR A 478 24.56 -22.39 19.87
C THR A 478 24.37 -21.33 18.78
N ARG A 479 23.16 -21.26 18.20
CA ARG A 479 22.71 -20.04 17.50
C ARG A 479 22.70 -18.90 18.52
N LEU A 480 23.54 -17.91 18.29
CA LEU A 480 23.38 -16.59 18.90
C LEU A 480 22.03 -16.00 18.43
N PRO A 481 21.28 -15.28 19.29
CA PRO A 481 20.10 -14.55 18.84
C PRO A 481 20.51 -13.49 17.80
N SER A 482 19.68 -13.32 16.76
CA SER A 482 19.78 -12.17 15.87
C SER A 482 19.69 -10.87 16.68
N PRO A 483 20.42 -9.80 16.34
CA PRO A 483 20.16 -8.49 16.91
C PRO A 483 18.70 -8.09 16.63
N ALA A 484 18.04 -7.55 17.65
CA ALA A 484 16.69 -6.99 17.51
C ALA A 484 16.74 -5.71 16.67
N PRO A 485 15.67 -5.37 15.93
CA PRO A 485 15.59 -4.10 15.22
C PRO A 485 15.69 -2.92 16.20
N VAL A 486 16.33 -1.85 15.76
CA VAL A 486 16.53 -0.63 16.56
C VAL A 486 15.19 0.01 16.87
N PHE A 487 14.76 -0.06 18.12
CA PHE A 487 13.58 0.64 18.61
C PHE A 487 13.82 2.16 18.55
N ILE A 488 13.12 2.84 17.63
CA ILE A 488 12.76 4.24 17.85
C ILE A 488 11.90 4.26 19.13
N SER A 489 12.19 5.19 20.04
CA SER A 489 11.60 5.25 21.38
C SER A 489 10.07 5.15 21.31
N ALA A 490 9.53 4.02 21.77
CA ALA A 490 8.09 3.84 21.87
C ALA A 490 7.55 4.85 22.90
N MET A 491 6.78 5.84 22.42
CA MET A 491 5.85 6.53 23.30
C MET A 491 4.95 5.46 23.94
N LYS A 492 4.75 5.55 25.25
CA LYS A 492 3.88 4.60 25.96
C LYS A 492 2.51 4.57 25.28
N PRO A 493 1.90 3.38 25.09
CA PRO A 493 0.53 3.31 24.61
C PRO A 493 -0.38 4.17 25.49
N THR A 494 -1.20 5.01 24.86
CA THR A 494 -2.34 5.63 25.52
C THR A 494 -3.32 4.53 25.93
N GLU A 495 -3.90 4.66 27.13
CA GLU A 495 -4.88 3.69 27.64
C GLU A 495 -6.08 3.60 26.69
N GLY A 496 -6.30 2.43 26.07
CA GLY A 496 -7.44 2.19 25.19
C GLY A 496 -7.19 1.39 23.90
N GLN A 497 -5.95 1.03 23.56
CA GLN A 497 -5.70 0.13 22.42
C GLN A 497 -6.19 -1.30 22.72
N ILE A 498 -7.21 -1.74 21.99
CA ILE A 498 -7.68 -3.12 21.96
C ILE A 498 -6.69 -3.93 21.11
N GLU A 499 -6.13 -5.02 21.64
CA GLU A 499 -5.33 -5.96 20.84
C GLU A 499 -6.20 -6.58 19.75
N MET A 500 -5.76 -6.47 18.49
CA MET A 500 -6.45 -7.08 17.36
C MET A 500 -6.38 -8.60 17.41
N THR A 501 -7.45 -9.28 16.99
CA THR A 501 -7.36 -10.72 16.74
C THR A 501 -6.51 -11.01 15.48
N SER A 502 -5.90 -12.19 15.42
CA SER A 502 -5.10 -12.61 14.24
C SER A 502 -5.90 -12.58 12.92
N GLU A 503 -7.22 -12.78 12.98
CA GLU A 503 -8.11 -12.67 11.84
C GLU A 503 -8.32 -11.21 11.39
N GLU A 504 -8.45 -10.28 12.33
CA GLU A 504 -8.51 -8.84 12.03
C GLU A 504 -7.18 -8.33 11.48
N GLU A 505 -6.04 -8.85 11.95
CA GLU A 505 -4.75 -8.58 11.32
C GLU A 505 -4.67 -9.11 9.89
N ASP A 506 -5.11 -10.34 9.63
CA ASP A 506 -5.12 -10.91 8.28
C ASP A 506 -6.01 -10.08 7.33
N LEU A 507 -7.21 -9.69 7.78
CA LEU A 507 -8.12 -8.82 7.04
C LEU A 507 -7.48 -7.46 6.75
N ALA A 508 -6.88 -6.83 7.77
CA ALA A 508 -6.25 -5.52 7.62
C ALA A 508 -4.98 -5.57 6.75
N ARG A 509 -4.23 -6.69 6.77
CA ARG A 509 -3.12 -6.97 5.84
C ARG A 509 -3.63 -7.17 4.42
N PHE A 510 -4.74 -7.89 4.24
CA PHE A 510 -5.33 -8.09 2.91
C PHE A 510 -5.87 -6.78 2.31
N MET A 511 -6.41 -5.89 3.13
CA MET A 511 -6.79 -4.52 2.74
C MET A 511 -5.62 -3.62 2.30
N GLN A 512 -4.35 -4.02 2.51
CA GLN A 512 -3.19 -3.34 1.93
C GLN A 512 -2.91 -3.76 0.47
N LEU A 513 -3.54 -4.83 -0.03
CA LEU A 513 -3.33 -5.30 -1.41
C LEU A 513 -3.67 -4.20 -2.45
N PRO A 514 -4.78 -3.45 -2.35
CA PRO A 514 -5.06 -2.33 -3.25
C PRO A 514 -4.18 -1.11 -2.97
N VAL A 515 -3.63 -0.96 -1.76
CA VAL A 515 -2.68 0.13 -1.44
C VAL A 515 -1.40 0.01 -2.28
N GLY A 516 -1.01 -1.20 -2.68
CA GLY A 516 0.05 -1.45 -3.66
C GLY A 516 -0.20 -0.81 -5.03
N PHE A 517 -1.46 -0.56 -5.41
CA PHE A 517 -1.84 0.21 -6.60
C PHE A 517 -1.98 1.71 -6.29
N VAL A 518 -2.69 2.06 -5.20
CA VAL A 518 -2.98 3.47 -4.83
C VAL A 518 -1.71 4.26 -4.56
N LEU A 519 -0.76 3.71 -3.80
CA LEU A 519 0.40 4.46 -3.32
C LEU A 519 1.31 4.96 -4.47
N PRO A 520 1.70 4.11 -5.45
CA PRO A 520 2.41 4.59 -6.63
C PRO A 520 1.61 5.58 -7.49
N MET A 521 0.29 5.43 -7.61
CA MET A 521 -0.53 6.38 -8.40
C MET A 521 -0.63 7.76 -7.73
N VAL A 522 -0.70 7.82 -6.40
CA VAL A 522 -0.66 9.09 -5.66
C VAL A 522 0.75 9.71 -5.72
N LEU A 523 1.83 8.91 -5.67
CA LEU A 523 3.20 9.39 -5.88
C LEU A 523 3.43 9.89 -7.31
N LYS A 524 2.88 9.21 -8.32
CA LYS A 524 2.86 9.65 -9.72
C LYS A 524 2.23 11.04 -9.83
N ALA A 525 1.03 11.23 -9.30
CA ALA A 525 0.37 12.53 -9.31
C ALA A 525 1.18 13.61 -8.56
N ALA A 526 1.74 13.28 -7.39
CA ALA A 526 2.59 14.21 -6.63
C ALA A 526 3.86 14.62 -7.40
N TYR A 527 4.47 13.70 -8.15
CA TYR A 527 5.62 14.00 -9.01
C TYR A 527 5.24 14.81 -10.26
N GLU A 528 4.15 14.46 -10.94
CA GLU A 528 3.64 15.21 -12.11
C GLU A 528 3.15 16.63 -11.77
N LEU A 529 3.00 16.93 -10.47
CA LEU A 529 2.69 18.24 -9.91
C LEU A 529 3.93 18.92 -9.28
N ASP A 530 5.13 18.37 -9.44
CA ASP A 530 6.38 18.86 -8.81
C ASP A 530 6.32 19.02 -7.27
N VAL A 531 5.37 18.37 -6.57
CA VAL A 531 5.18 18.54 -5.11
C VAL A 531 6.43 18.19 -4.32
N LEU A 532 7.13 17.12 -4.70
CA LEU A 532 8.38 16.70 -4.05
C LEU A 532 9.53 17.68 -4.33
N GLU A 533 9.57 18.27 -5.53
CA GLU A 533 10.55 19.27 -5.95
C GLU A 533 10.31 20.63 -5.26
N ILE A 534 9.05 21.01 -5.06
CA ILE A 534 8.65 22.19 -4.27
C ILE A 534 9.11 22.03 -2.81
N MET A 535 8.87 20.86 -2.20
CA MET A 535 9.36 20.55 -0.85
C MET A 535 10.89 20.51 -0.77
N ALA A 536 11.58 19.97 -1.78
CA ALA A 536 13.04 19.88 -1.80
C ALA A 536 13.72 21.26 -1.83
N LYS A 537 13.06 22.25 -2.43
CA LYS A 537 13.54 23.64 -2.54
C LYS A 537 13.18 24.49 -1.32
N ALA A 538 12.29 24.02 -0.45
CA ALA A 538 11.88 24.73 0.75
C ALA A 538 12.90 24.56 1.90
N SER A 539 13.15 25.64 2.65
CA SER A 539 14.01 25.61 3.84
C SER A 539 13.31 25.10 5.11
N ALA A 540 12.02 24.78 5.03
CA ALA A 540 11.15 24.36 6.12
C ALA A 540 10.04 23.43 5.58
N GLN A 541 9.35 22.73 6.48
CA GLN A 541 8.14 21.98 6.13
C GLN A 541 7.02 22.94 5.70
N LEU A 542 6.18 22.51 4.75
CA LEU A 542 5.13 23.33 4.12
C LEU A 542 3.73 22.80 4.43
N THR A 543 2.75 23.70 4.51
CA THR A 543 1.33 23.34 4.46
C THR A 543 0.91 22.94 3.04
N SER A 544 -0.19 22.19 2.94
CA SER A 544 -0.90 21.91 1.69
C SER A 544 -1.28 23.18 0.90
N ARG A 545 -1.59 24.28 1.58
CA ARG A 545 -1.91 25.58 0.96
C ARG A 545 -0.68 26.28 0.37
N GLU A 546 0.47 26.23 1.04
CA GLU A 546 1.72 26.78 0.52
C GLU A 546 2.17 26.01 -0.73
N ILE A 547 2.12 24.66 -0.68
CA ILE A 547 2.41 23.81 -1.85
C ILE A 547 1.47 24.13 -3.02
N ALA A 548 0.15 24.23 -2.76
CA ALA A 548 -0.83 24.60 -3.78
C ALA A 548 -0.52 25.96 -4.45
N SER A 549 0.02 26.93 -3.70
CA SER A 549 0.34 28.27 -4.22
C SER A 549 1.52 28.29 -5.21
N HIS A 550 2.32 27.22 -5.26
CA HIS A 550 3.37 27.02 -6.24
C HIS A 550 2.89 26.25 -7.50
N LEU A 551 1.68 25.70 -7.50
CA LEU A 551 1.13 24.96 -8.64
C LEU A 551 0.44 25.89 -9.64
N PRO A 552 0.44 25.57 -10.95
CA PRO A 552 -0.33 26.27 -11.97
C PRO A 552 -1.83 25.88 -11.92
N THR A 553 -2.44 25.90 -10.73
CA THR A 553 -3.82 25.49 -10.48
C THR A 553 -4.80 26.67 -10.52
N GLN A 554 -5.99 26.44 -11.05
CA GLN A 554 -7.14 27.36 -10.95
C GLN A 554 -8.22 26.82 -10.01
N ASN A 555 -8.03 25.61 -9.49
CA ASN A 555 -8.97 24.92 -8.62
C ASN A 555 -8.88 25.45 -7.18
N PRO A 556 -9.94 26.09 -6.63
CA PRO A 556 -9.92 26.58 -5.25
C PRO A 556 -9.83 25.45 -4.21
N GLU A 557 -10.21 24.22 -4.57
CA GLU A 557 -10.12 23.04 -3.71
C GLU A 557 -8.75 22.35 -3.77
N ALA A 558 -7.81 22.80 -4.61
CA ALA A 558 -6.49 22.20 -4.75
C ALA A 558 -5.73 22.05 -3.40
N PRO A 559 -5.75 23.02 -2.47
CA PRO A 559 -5.17 22.84 -1.13
C PRO A 559 -5.81 21.68 -0.35
N ALA A 560 -7.14 21.52 -0.43
CA ALA A 560 -7.86 20.46 0.29
C ALA A 560 -7.61 19.08 -0.33
N MET A 561 -7.50 19.00 -1.67
CA MET A 561 -7.11 17.76 -2.36
C MET A 561 -5.66 17.37 -2.04
N LEU A 562 -4.74 18.35 -2.03
CA LEU A 562 -3.35 18.13 -1.64
C LEU A 562 -3.22 17.73 -0.17
N GLU A 563 -3.98 18.31 0.76
CA GLU A 563 -3.98 17.89 2.17
C GLU A 563 -4.23 16.38 2.32
N ARG A 564 -5.18 15.85 1.56
CA ARG A 564 -5.51 14.41 1.55
C ARG A 564 -4.36 13.58 0.98
N VAL A 565 -3.81 13.99 -0.17
CA VAL A 565 -2.62 13.35 -0.81
C VAL A 565 -1.42 13.33 0.14
N LEU A 566 -1.09 14.47 0.74
CA LEU A 566 0.07 14.62 1.62
C LEU A 566 -0.09 13.81 2.91
N ARG A 567 -1.29 13.81 3.51
CA ARG A 567 -1.64 12.94 4.65
C ARG A 567 -1.43 11.47 4.32
N PHE A 568 -1.93 11.01 3.17
CA PHE A 568 -1.77 9.63 2.74
C PHE A 568 -0.30 9.25 2.50
N LEU A 569 0.49 10.13 1.88
CA LEU A 569 1.93 9.92 1.70
C LEU A 569 2.69 9.92 3.04
N ALA A 570 2.29 10.75 4.01
CA ALA A 570 2.85 10.75 5.35
C ALA A 570 2.53 9.48 6.13
N SER A 571 1.27 9.00 6.09
CA SER A 571 0.88 7.71 6.69
C SER A 571 1.62 6.52 6.08
N ASN A 572 2.10 6.62 4.84
CA ASN A 572 2.96 5.61 4.20
C ASN A 572 4.48 5.89 4.36
N SER A 573 4.87 6.83 5.23
CA SER A 573 6.26 7.22 5.54
C SER A 573 7.07 7.81 4.37
N PHE A 574 6.41 8.28 3.30
CA PHE A 574 7.05 9.05 2.22
C PHE A 574 7.27 10.51 2.61
N LEU A 575 6.43 11.04 3.49
CA LEU A 575 6.55 12.38 4.04
C LEU A 575 6.67 12.33 5.56
N THR A 576 7.46 13.25 6.10
CA THR A 576 7.41 13.66 7.51
C THR A 576 6.25 14.62 7.71
N CYS A 577 5.61 14.58 8.88
CA CYS A 577 4.55 15.50 9.26
C CYS A 577 4.82 16.09 10.65
N THR A 578 4.50 17.37 10.84
CA THR A 578 4.41 18.04 12.14
C THR A 578 3.02 18.64 12.30
N LEU A 579 2.40 18.48 13.47
CA LEU A 579 1.11 19.10 13.79
C LEU A 579 1.35 20.39 14.61
N ILE A 580 0.79 21.51 14.15
CA ILE A 580 0.80 22.78 14.89
C ILE A 580 -0.63 23.11 15.29
N THR A 581 -0.84 23.39 16.58
CA THR A 581 -2.12 23.94 17.07
C THR A 581 -2.08 25.46 16.95
N GLU A 582 -3.11 26.05 16.36
CA GLU A 582 -3.27 27.49 16.19
C GLU A 582 -4.02 28.11 17.38
N GLU A 583 -4.02 29.43 17.51
CA GLU A 583 -4.56 30.14 18.68
C GLU A 583 -6.08 29.95 18.89
N ASP A 584 -6.81 29.58 17.83
CA ASP A 584 -8.24 29.26 17.85
C ASP A 584 -8.54 27.79 18.25
N GLY A 585 -7.50 26.98 18.47
CA GLY A 585 -7.60 25.55 18.79
C GLY A 585 -7.68 24.62 17.58
N ASN A 586 -7.67 25.15 16.35
CA ASN A 586 -7.53 24.35 15.14
C ASN A 586 -6.11 23.78 15.02
N SER A 587 -5.93 22.76 14.20
CA SER A 587 -4.63 22.11 14.00
C SER A 587 -4.29 22.07 12.51
N LYS A 588 -3.09 22.53 12.14
CA LYS A 588 -2.56 22.45 10.78
C LYS A 588 -1.40 21.46 10.69
N ARG A 589 -1.28 20.78 9.55
CA ARG A 589 -0.17 19.89 9.25
C ARG A 589 0.88 20.61 8.40
N LEU A 590 2.13 20.41 8.76
CA LEU A 590 3.30 20.79 7.96
C LEU A 590 3.98 19.52 7.47
N TYR A 591 4.33 19.47 6.19
CA TYR A 591 4.90 18.30 5.52
C TYR A 591 6.31 18.58 4.99
N GLY A 592 7.17 17.56 5.01
CA GLY A 592 8.48 17.60 4.36
C GLY A 592 8.97 16.21 3.97
N LEU A 593 9.99 16.12 3.13
CA LEU A 593 10.46 14.84 2.56
C LEU A 593 11.03 13.90 3.63
N ALA A 594 10.56 12.65 3.67
CA ALA A 594 11.27 11.57 4.35
C ALA A 594 12.49 11.10 3.52
N PRO A 595 13.45 10.34 4.10
CA PRO A 595 14.65 9.88 3.39
C PRO A 595 14.36 9.18 2.06
N ILE A 596 13.43 8.23 2.04
CA ILE A 596 13.02 7.47 0.84
C ILE A 596 12.51 8.38 -0.30
N CYS A 597 11.87 9.50 0.03
CA CYS A 597 11.36 10.45 -0.97
C CYS A 597 12.47 11.21 -1.72
N LYS A 598 13.68 11.29 -1.15
CA LYS A 598 14.82 11.93 -1.79
C LYS A 598 15.28 11.19 -3.05
N LEU A 599 15.00 9.89 -3.17
CA LEU A 599 15.27 9.10 -4.37
C LEU A 599 14.32 9.43 -5.55
N PHE A 600 13.25 10.19 -5.32
CA PHE A 600 12.33 10.66 -6.37
C PHE A 600 12.61 12.10 -6.81
N VAL A 601 13.30 12.89 -5.97
CA VAL A 601 13.86 14.21 -6.30
C VAL A 601 15.12 14.04 -7.14
N ARG A 602 15.42 14.98 -8.04
CA ARG A 602 16.61 14.90 -8.90
C ARG A 602 17.91 15.03 -8.08
N ASP A 603 18.84 14.12 -8.32
CA ASP A 603 20.19 14.15 -7.75
C ASP A 603 21.11 15.18 -8.45
N HIS A 604 22.38 15.21 -8.05
CA HIS A 604 23.39 16.10 -8.64
C HIS A 604 23.71 15.80 -10.12
N ASN A 605 23.35 14.62 -10.64
CA ASN A 605 23.43 14.23 -12.04
C ASN A 605 22.10 14.45 -12.79
N GLY A 606 21.07 14.97 -12.10
CA GLY A 606 19.72 15.16 -12.64
C GLY A 606 18.86 13.89 -12.68
N ALA A 607 19.34 12.77 -12.13
CA ALA A 607 18.65 11.48 -12.12
C ALA A 607 17.77 11.31 -10.87
N SER A 608 16.66 10.58 -11.02
CA SER A 608 15.86 10.08 -9.89
C SER A 608 15.10 8.82 -10.30
N MET A 609 14.49 8.13 -9.35
CA MET A 609 13.64 6.95 -9.61
C MET A 609 12.26 7.31 -10.18
N ALA A 610 11.88 8.60 -10.20
CA ALA A 610 10.54 9.01 -10.60
C ALA A 610 10.20 8.74 -12.07
N PRO A 611 11.06 9.02 -13.08
CA PRO A 611 10.77 8.65 -14.48
C PRO A 611 10.52 7.15 -14.66
N PHE A 612 11.23 6.30 -13.91
CA PHE A 612 11.06 4.85 -13.95
C PHE A 612 9.71 4.42 -13.35
N MET A 613 9.33 4.99 -12.21
CA MET A 613 7.99 4.81 -11.63
C MET A 613 6.88 5.32 -12.57
N LEU A 614 7.08 6.46 -13.26
CA LEU A 614 6.13 6.99 -14.25
C LEU A 614 5.92 6.04 -15.41
N LEU A 615 6.99 5.44 -15.96
CA LEU A 615 6.88 4.46 -17.05
C LEU A 615 6.07 3.23 -16.62
N LEU A 616 6.39 2.67 -15.45
CA LEU A 616 5.74 1.45 -14.95
C LEU A 616 4.25 1.65 -14.62
N HIS A 617 3.87 2.89 -14.29
CA HIS A 617 2.48 3.31 -14.06
C HIS A 617 1.89 4.14 -15.21
N ASP A 618 2.51 4.09 -16.40
CA ASP A 618 1.89 4.67 -17.59
C ASP A 618 0.70 3.82 -18.01
N LYS A 619 -0.37 4.45 -18.47
CA LYS A 619 -1.59 3.75 -18.86
C LYS A 619 -1.32 2.67 -19.92
N VAL A 620 -0.35 2.90 -20.82
CA VAL A 620 0.08 1.93 -21.83
C VAL A 620 0.56 0.62 -21.20
N PHE A 621 1.37 0.67 -20.14
CA PHE A 621 1.81 -0.55 -19.44
C PHE A 621 0.74 -1.11 -18.51
N VAL A 622 -0.04 -0.27 -17.81
CA VAL A 622 -1.11 -0.71 -16.90
C VAL A 622 -2.23 -1.45 -17.66
N ASP A 623 -2.63 -0.98 -18.85
CA ASP A 623 -3.66 -1.62 -19.68
C ASP A 623 -3.31 -3.09 -20.00
N SER A 624 -2.03 -3.41 -20.22
CA SER A 624 -1.56 -4.78 -20.48
C SER A 624 -1.91 -5.77 -19.36
N TRP A 625 -1.97 -5.33 -18.10
CA TRP A 625 -2.20 -6.24 -16.97
C TRP A 625 -3.61 -6.81 -16.91
N PHE A 626 -4.59 -6.13 -17.52
CA PHE A 626 -5.95 -6.65 -17.63
C PHE A 626 -6.04 -7.88 -18.55
N HIS A 627 -5.04 -8.11 -19.41
CA HIS A 627 -4.97 -9.26 -20.32
C HIS A 627 -4.12 -10.43 -19.81
N LEU A 628 -3.62 -10.39 -18.57
CA LEU A 628 -2.79 -11.48 -18.02
C LEU A 628 -3.56 -12.81 -17.95
N LYS A 629 -4.85 -12.78 -17.57
CA LYS A 629 -5.74 -13.95 -17.59
C LYS A 629 -5.85 -14.54 -19.00
N ASP A 630 -6.20 -13.70 -19.97
CA ASP A 630 -6.43 -14.11 -21.36
C ASP A 630 -5.15 -14.69 -21.97
N ALA A 631 -3.99 -14.10 -21.67
CA ALA A 631 -2.70 -14.61 -22.11
C ALA A 631 -2.38 -16.01 -21.54
N ILE A 632 -2.79 -16.31 -20.30
CA ILE A 632 -2.61 -17.65 -19.72
C ILE A 632 -3.54 -18.68 -20.38
N ILE A 633 -4.78 -18.32 -20.68
CA ILE A 633 -5.78 -19.22 -21.30
C ILE A 633 -5.56 -19.43 -22.81
N GLU A 634 -5.30 -18.35 -23.54
CA GLU A 634 -5.28 -18.32 -25.01
C GLU A 634 -3.85 -18.30 -25.58
N GLY A 635 -2.86 -17.94 -24.77
CA GLY A 635 -1.50 -17.67 -25.21
C GLY A 635 -1.29 -16.23 -25.71
N GLY A 636 -0.04 -15.94 -26.05
CA GLY A 636 0.42 -14.60 -26.44
C GLY A 636 0.91 -13.75 -25.27
N ILE A 637 1.29 -12.51 -25.58
CA ILE A 637 1.87 -11.56 -24.62
C ILE A 637 0.80 -10.52 -24.24
N PRO A 638 0.59 -10.21 -22.96
CA PRO A 638 -0.44 -9.26 -22.51
C PRO A 638 -0.34 -7.86 -23.18
N PHE A 639 0.87 -7.31 -23.36
CA PHE A 639 1.07 -6.08 -24.14
C PHE A 639 0.56 -6.18 -25.58
N HIS A 640 0.79 -7.31 -26.26
CA HIS A 640 0.31 -7.51 -27.64
C HIS A 640 -1.22 -7.60 -27.69
N LYS A 641 -1.86 -8.19 -26.68
CA LYS A 641 -3.32 -8.23 -26.56
C LYS A 641 -3.92 -6.83 -26.35
N ALA A 642 -3.26 -5.98 -25.57
CA ALA A 642 -3.69 -4.60 -25.34
C ALA A 642 -3.51 -3.69 -26.58
N HIS A 643 -2.34 -3.76 -27.25
CA HIS A 643 -1.91 -2.74 -28.20
C HIS A 643 -1.71 -3.21 -29.65
N GLY A 644 -1.78 -4.52 -29.91
CA GLY A 644 -1.65 -5.10 -31.25
C GLY A 644 -0.23 -5.10 -31.85
N MET A 645 0.81 -4.82 -31.04
CA MET A 645 2.22 -4.72 -31.47
C MET A 645 3.19 -5.04 -30.34
N HIS A 646 4.49 -5.15 -30.65
CA HIS A 646 5.52 -5.39 -29.63
C HIS A 646 5.78 -4.14 -28.77
N ALA A 647 6.20 -4.34 -27.52
CA ALA A 647 6.44 -3.23 -26.58
C ALA A 647 7.53 -2.26 -27.06
N PHE A 648 8.55 -2.75 -27.77
CA PHE A 648 9.60 -1.92 -28.38
C PHE A 648 9.19 -1.24 -29.71
N ASP A 649 8.09 -1.66 -30.35
CA ASP A 649 7.57 -0.97 -31.54
C ASP A 649 6.66 0.22 -31.16
N TYR A 650 6.02 0.14 -29.98
CA TYR A 650 5.05 1.14 -29.51
C TYR A 650 5.61 2.57 -29.34
N PRO A 651 6.85 2.80 -28.85
CA PRO A 651 7.45 4.13 -28.79
C PRO A 651 7.49 4.87 -30.14
N ALA A 652 7.61 4.16 -31.26
CA ALA A 652 7.58 4.77 -32.59
C ALA A 652 6.18 5.30 -32.99
N LYS A 653 5.12 4.89 -32.28
CA LYS A 653 3.72 5.31 -32.47
C LYS A 653 3.27 6.41 -31.50
N ASP A 654 3.72 6.36 -30.24
CA ASP A 654 3.38 7.33 -29.19
C ASP A 654 4.64 8.07 -28.71
N GLY A 655 4.85 9.28 -29.22
CA GLY A 655 6.01 10.11 -28.87
C GLY A 655 6.08 10.49 -27.40
N ARG A 656 4.93 10.67 -26.72
CA ARG A 656 4.85 10.95 -25.28
C ARG A 656 5.28 9.73 -24.47
N PHE A 657 4.85 8.54 -24.87
CA PHE A 657 5.32 7.29 -24.26
C PHE A 657 6.83 7.08 -24.50
N ASN A 658 7.32 7.38 -25.72
CA ASN A 658 8.75 7.32 -26.05
C ASN A 658 9.60 8.27 -25.18
N GLU A 659 9.14 9.49 -24.92
CA GLU A 659 9.83 10.42 -24.02
C GLU A 659 9.94 9.87 -22.59
N ILE A 660 8.83 9.37 -22.03
CA ILE A 660 8.78 8.75 -20.69
C ILE A 660 9.68 7.50 -20.64
N PHE A 661 9.64 6.65 -21.66
CA PHE A 661 10.45 5.44 -21.76
C PHE A 661 11.95 5.77 -21.77
N ASN A 662 12.38 6.71 -22.60
CA ASN A 662 13.80 7.10 -22.69
C ASN A 662 14.28 7.80 -21.40
N ALA A 663 13.44 8.64 -20.77
CA ALA A 663 13.75 9.25 -19.49
C ALA A 663 13.89 8.20 -18.37
N ALA A 664 12.99 7.23 -18.32
CA ALA A 664 13.05 6.09 -17.39
C ALA A 664 14.33 5.27 -17.56
N MET A 665 14.65 4.85 -18.80
CA MET A 665 15.85 4.06 -19.08
C MET A 665 17.13 4.83 -18.77
N HIS A 666 17.18 6.14 -19.08
CA HIS A 666 18.30 7.00 -18.73
C HIS A 666 18.48 7.10 -17.20
N SER A 667 17.48 7.56 -16.46
CA SER A 667 17.63 7.79 -15.01
C SER A 667 17.86 6.51 -14.22
N HIS A 668 17.16 5.41 -14.54
CA HIS A 668 17.40 4.11 -13.90
C HIS A 668 18.83 3.61 -14.17
N SER A 669 19.31 3.72 -15.42
CA SER A 669 20.67 3.27 -15.76
C SER A 669 21.74 4.13 -15.10
N THR A 670 21.52 5.44 -14.93
CA THR A 670 22.44 6.33 -14.20
C THR A 670 22.59 5.92 -12.74
N LEU A 671 21.48 5.66 -12.04
CA LEU A 671 21.51 5.21 -10.64
C LEU A 671 22.16 3.83 -10.50
N ALA A 672 21.76 2.87 -11.33
CA ALA A 672 22.28 1.51 -11.32
C ALA A 672 23.78 1.45 -11.63
N MET A 673 24.22 2.10 -12.71
CA MET A 673 25.61 2.05 -13.15
C MET A 673 26.55 2.81 -12.23
N THR A 674 26.10 3.85 -11.53
CA THR A 674 26.91 4.53 -10.50
C THR A 674 27.37 3.53 -9.43
N LYS A 675 26.42 2.78 -8.83
CA LYS A 675 26.73 1.75 -7.81
C LYS A 675 27.51 0.54 -8.36
N ILE A 676 27.20 0.10 -9.58
CA ILE A 676 27.95 -0.99 -10.23
C ILE A 676 29.40 -0.56 -10.47
N LEU A 677 29.65 0.66 -10.96
CA LEU A 677 31.00 1.14 -11.25
C LEU A 677 31.84 1.41 -9.99
N GLU A 678 31.23 1.68 -8.84
CA GLU A 678 31.94 1.77 -7.55
C GLU A 678 32.68 0.45 -7.25
N THR A 679 32.04 -0.69 -7.46
CA THR A 679 32.51 -2.02 -7.05
C THR A 679 33.13 -2.83 -8.19
N TYR A 680 32.50 -2.87 -9.37
CA TYR A 680 32.95 -3.67 -10.51
C TYR A 680 34.16 -3.04 -11.23
N LYS A 681 35.32 -3.72 -11.14
CA LYS A 681 36.59 -3.27 -11.75
C LYS A 681 36.88 -3.86 -13.13
N GLY A 682 35.96 -4.64 -13.70
CA GLY A 682 36.24 -5.41 -14.93
C GLY A 682 36.48 -4.59 -16.20
N PHE A 683 36.35 -3.26 -16.15
CA PHE A 683 36.72 -2.32 -17.21
C PHE A 683 38.16 -1.78 -17.11
N GLU A 684 38.90 -2.08 -16.03
CA GLU A 684 40.29 -1.65 -15.89
C GLU A 684 41.19 -2.27 -16.99
N GLY A 685 42.02 -1.43 -17.63
CA GLY A 685 42.88 -1.84 -18.74
C GLY A 685 42.13 -2.17 -20.05
N VAL A 686 40.81 -2.05 -20.10
CA VAL A 686 40.01 -2.17 -21.33
C VAL A 686 40.24 -0.93 -22.20
N LYS A 687 40.25 -1.14 -23.53
CA LYS A 687 40.41 -0.08 -24.55
C LYS A 687 39.15 0.12 -25.42
N GLU A 688 38.26 -0.85 -25.45
CA GLU A 688 37.10 -0.90 -26.33
C GLU A 688 35.98 -1.69 -25.65
N VAL A 689 34.77 -1.12 -25.64
CA VAL A 689 33.55 -1.74 -25.13
C VAL A 689 32.44 -1.54 -26.16
N VAL A 690 31.74 -2.62 -26.51
CA VAL A 690 30.50 -2.59 -27.31
C VAL A 690 29.33 -2.75 -26.34
N ASP A 691 28.50 -1.72 -26.19
CA ASP A 691 27.25 -1.74 -25.42
C ASP A 691 26.11 -2.15 -26.37
N VAL A 692 25.56 -3.34 -26.18
CA VAL A 692 24.53 -3.94 -27.04
C VAL A 692 23.18 -3.77 -26.35
N GLY A 693 22.23 -3.11 -27.03
CA GLY A 693 21.04 -2.57 -26.36
C GLY A 693 21.37 -1.34 -25.50
N GLY A 694 22.38 -0.57 -25.90
CA GLY A 694 22.91 0.57 -25.12
C GLY A 694 21.99 1.80 -25.11
N GLY A 695 20.86 1.76 -25.82
CA GLY A 695 19.87 2.83 -25.87
C GLY A 695 20.44 4.15 -26.40
N THR A 696 20.19 5.23 -25.67
CA THR A 696 20.79 6.55 -25.96
C THR A 696 22.28 6.64 -25.60
N GLY A 697 22.89 5.58 -25.05
CA GLY A 697 24.32 5.51 -24.71
C GLY A 697 24.67 5.96 -23.29
N ALA A 698 23.67 6.16 -22.42
CA ALA A 698 23.86 6.66 -21.05
C ALA A 698 24.79 5.76 -20.20
N THR A 699 24.60 4.44 -20.26
CA THR A 699 25.45 3.47 -19.57
C THR A 699 26.91 3.55 -20.03
N LEU A 700 27.14 3.50 -21.34
CA LEU A 700 28.47 3.60 -21.92
C LEU A 700 29.15 4.94 -21.62
N GLY A 701 28.39 6.04 -21.60
CA GLY A 701 28.87 7.37 -21.19
C GLY A 701 29.39 7.40 -19.76
N LEU A 702 28.73 6.71 -18.82
CA LEU A 702 29.18 6.58 -17.43
C LEU A 702 30.44 5.69 -17.31
N ILE A 703 30.50 4.59 -18.06
CA ILE A 703 31.68 3.72 -18.15
C ILE A 703 32.89 4.55 -18.63
N ILE A 704 32.74 5.31 -19.73
CA ILE A 704 33.83 6.13 -20.31
C ILE A 704 34.18 7.32 -19.41
N SER A 705 33.21 7.95 -18.75
CA SER A 705 33.49 9.03 -17.78
C SER A 705 34.39 8.56 -16.64
N LYS A 706 34.25 7.31 -16.21
CA LYS A 706 35.13 6.67 -15.22
C LYS A 706 36.43 6.12 -15.80
N TYR A 707 36.40 5.68 -17.06
CA TYR A 707 37.52 5.05 -17.77
C TYR A 707 37.78 5.74 -19.13
N PRO A 708 38.34 6.97 -19.16
CA PRO A 708 38.41 7.79 -20.38
C PRO A 708 39.29 7.23 -21.51
N GLN A 709 40.06 6.18 -21.23
CA GLN A 709 40.84 5.45 -22.23
C GLN A 709 40.02 4.46 -23.07
N ILE A 710 38.76 4.19 -22.69
CA ILE A 710 37.85 3.30 -23.43
C ILE A 710 37.24 4.06 -24.60
N LYS A 711 37.28 3.45 -25.79
CA LYS A 711 36.41 3.80 -26.91
C LYS A 711 35.13 2.97 -26.82
N GLY A 712 33.99 3.62 -26.86
CA GLY A 712 32.69 2.97 -26.83
C GLY A 712 32.08 2.79 -28.20
N ILE A 713 31.44 1.65 -28.44
CA ILE A 713 30.43 1.49 -29.48
C ILE A 713 29.08 1.32 -28.77
N ASN A 714 28.17 2.28 -28.93
CA ASN A 714 26.78 2.12 -28.53
C ASN A 714 26.01 1.53 -29.71
N PHE A 715 25.44 0.33 -29.53
CA PHE A 715 24.78 -0.44 -30.58
C PHE A 715 23.31 -0.73 -30.23
N ASP A 716 22.40 -0.18 -31.03
CA ASP A 716 20.95 -0.31 -30.84
C ASP A 716 20.19 -0.16 -32.17
N LEU A 717 18.86 -0.26 -32.14
CA LEU A 717 17.99 -0.11 -33.31
C LEU A 717 18.07 1.32 -33.88
N SER A 718 17.93 1.45 -35.22
CA SER A 718 18.02 2.72 -35.95
C SER A 718 17.14 3.84 -35.36
N HIS A 719 15.91 3.52 -34.94
CA HIS A 719 15.00 4.51 -34.37
C HIS A 719 15.47 5.02 -32.99
N VAL A 720 16.15 4.18 -32.20
CA VAL A 720 16.73 4.56 -30.90
C VAL A 720 17.98 5.40 -31.10
N ILE A 721 18.91 4.93 -31.93
CA ILE A 721 20.18 5.61 -32.23
C ILE A 721 19.97 6.99 -32.85
N ARG A 722 18.93 7.18 -33.67
CA ARG A 722 18.55 8.51 -34.23
C ARG A 722 18.30 9.58 -33.15
N HIS A 723 17.89 9.18 -31.95
CA HIS A 723 17.63 10.09 -30.82
C HIS A 723 18.74 10.10 -29.77
N ALA A 724 19.84 9.36 -29.98
CA ALA A 724 20.97 9.36 -29.07
C ALA A 724 21.77 10.68 -29.16
N PRO A 725 22.04 11.37 -28.03
CA PRO A 725 22.85 12.58 -28.02
C PRO A 725 24.33 12.27 -28.27
N PRO A 726 25.11 13.15 -28.94
CA PRO A 726 26.54 12.93 -29.14
C PRO A 726 27.29 12.79 -27.80
N CYS A 727 27.91 11.64 -27.57
CA CYS A 727 28.69 11.37 -26.36
C CYS A 727 30.20 11.25 -26.68
N PRO A 728 31.09 12.08 -26.08
CA PRO A 728 32.53 11.99 -26.31
C PRO A 728 33.10 10.59 -26.02
N GLY A 729 33.88 10.06 -26.97
CA GLY A 729 34.45 8.71 -26.87
C GLY A 729 33.50 7.57 -27.27
N VAL A 730 32.22 7.85 -27.52
CA VAL A 730 31.23 6.89 -28.02
C VAL A 730 31.01 7.07 -29.52
N GLN A 731 31.01 5.97 -30.25
CA GLN A 731 30.45 5.87 -31.60
C GLN A 731 29.08 5.20 -31.52
N HIS A 732 28.05 5.86 -32.05
CA HIS A 732 26.73 5.24 -32.20
C HIS A 732 26.67 4.44 -33.50
N ILE A 733 26.19 3.19 -33.43
CA ILE A 733 26.03 2.29 -34.58
C ILE A 733 24.62 1.71 -34.53
N GLU A 734 23.88 1.82 -35.62
CA GLU A 734 22.56 1.20 -35.75
C GLU A 734 22.64 -0.25 -36.23
N GLY A 735 21.77 -1.13 -35.73
CA GLY A 735 21.60 -2.49 -36.22
C GLY A 735 20.66 -3.35 -35.39
N ASP A 736 20.50 -4.61 -35.79
CA ASP A 736 19.73 -5.63 -35.09
C ASP A 736 20.68 -6.69 -34.50
N MET A 737 20.76 -6.75 -33.18
CA MET A 737 21.59 -7.69 -32.41
C MET A 737 21.26 -9.17 -32.67
N PHE A 738 20.05 -9.47 -33.16
CA PHE A 738 19.67 -10.81 -33.59
C PHE A 738 20.19 -11.16 -34.98
N GLN A 739 20.68 -10.21 -35.78
CA GLN A 739 21.44 -10.51 -37.02
C GLN A 739 22.93 -10.63 -36.71
N ASP A 740 23.53 -9.56 -36.21
CA ASP A 740 24.97 -9.48 -35.91
C ASP A 740 25.26 -8.46 -34.79
N VAL A 741 26.47 -8.50 -34.24
CA VAL A 741 26.94 -7.62 -33.16
C VAL A 741 28.31 -7.05 -33.55
N PRO A 742 28.60 -5.75 -33.35
CA PRO A 742 29.92 -5.19 -33.64
C PRO A 742 31.05 -5.94 -32.92
N HIS A 743 32.16 -6.20 -33.63
CA HIS A 743 33.30 -6.89 -33.05
C HIS A 743 33.91 -6.10 -31.88
N GLY A 744 34.23 -6.77 -30.78
CA GLY A 744 34.82 -6.12 -29.61
C GLY A 744 35.60 -7.06 -28.69
N LYS A 745 36.48 -6.49 -27.86
CA LYS A 745 37.14 -7.25 -26.78
C LYS A 745 36.27 -7.39 -25.53
N VAL A 746 35.41 -6.41 -25.27
CA VAL A 746 34.37 -6.49 -24.24
C VAL A 746 33.05 -6.17 -24.90
N ILE A 747 32.10 -7.10 -24.80
CA ILE A 747 30.70 -6.86 -25.17
C ILE A 747 29.94 -6.73 -23.86
N PHE A 748 29.19 -5.65 -23.69
CA PHE A 748 28.42 -5.33 -22.50
C PHE A 748 26.93 -5.34 -22.85
N MET A 749 26.11 -5.88 -21.93
CA MET A 749 24.64 -5.84 -21.99
C MET A 749 24.12 -5.60 -20.58
N LYS A 750 23.18 -4.67 -20.42
CA LYS A 750 22.48 -4.40 -19.16
C LYS A 750 20.99 -4.46 -19.39
N THR A 751 20.27 -5.31 -18.66
CA THR A 751 18.80 -5.45 -18.75
C THR A 751 18.38 -5.60 -20.21
N VAL A 752 18.88 -6.67 -20.86
CA VAL A 752 18.64 -7.00 -22.27
C VAL A 752 18.22 -8.46 -22.40
N LEU A 753 18.89 -9.38 -21.71
CA LEU A 753 18.52 -10.80 -21.77
C LEU A 753 17.17 -11.04 -21.11
N HIS A 754 16.78 -10.21 -20.13
CA HIS A 754 15.48 -10.36 -19.48
C HIS A 754 14.28 -10.08 -20.39
N ASP A 755 14.44 -9.30 -21.47
CA ASP A 755 13.37 -8.96 -22.43
C ASP A 755 12.96 -10.13 -23.32
N TRP A 756 13.83 -11.12 -23.51
CA TRP A 756 13.68 -12.09 -24.59
C TRP A 756 13.48 -13.52 -24.11
N SER A 757 12.89 -14.34 -24.99
CA SER A 757 12.78 -15.78 -24.80
C SER A 757 14.16 -16.45 -24.75
N ASP A 758 14.27 -17.65 -24.15
CA ASP A 758 15.54 -18.38 -24.06
C ASP A 758 16.14 -18.68 -25.44
N GLY A 759 15.31 -18.92 -26.47
CA GLY A 759 15.76 -19.10 -27.85
C GLY A 759 16.38 -17.84 -28.45
N GLN A 760 15.82 -16.66 -28.15
CA GLN A 760 16.37 -15.37 -28.56
C GLN A 760 17.65 -15.02 -27.79
N CYS A 761 17.69 -15.21 -26.48
CA CYS A 761 18.91 -15.04 -25.67
C CYS A 761 20.04 -15.95 -26.16
N LEU A 762 19.72 -17.21 -26.49
CA LEU A 762 20.67 -18.15 -27.08
C LEU A 762 21.18 -17.67 -28.46
N LYS A 763 20.32 -17.08 -29.30
CA LYS A 763 20.71 -16.49 -30.60
C LYS A 763 21.63 -15.28 -30.40
N LEU A 764 21.26 -14.36 -29.52
CA LEU A 764 22.01 -13.16 -29.18
C LEU A 764 23.39 -13.50 -28.61
N LEU A 765 23.46 -14.36 -27.60
CA LEU A 765 24.74 -14.79 -27.02
C LEU A 765 25.63 -15.49 -28.06
N LYS A 766 25.08 -16.27 -29.00
CA LYS A 766 25.85 -16.83 -30.12
C LYS A 766 26.40 -15.76 -31.06
N ASN A 767 25.67 -14.68 -31.32
CA ASN A 767 26.17 -13.55 -32.10
C ASN A 767 27.29 -12.81 -31.35
N CYS A 768 27.11 -12.52 -30.05
CA CYS A 768 28.17 -12.01 -29.19
C CYS A 768 29.41 -12.94 -29.23
N GLY A 769 29.21 -14.26 -29.20
CA GLY A 769 30.29 -15.25 -29.29
C GLY A 769 31.08 -15.23 -30.61
N LYS A 770 30.46 -14.84 -31.72
CA LYS A 770 31.15 -14.59 -33.01
C LYS A 770 31.93 -13.28 -32.98
N ALA A 771 31.29 -12.21 -32.52
CA ALA A 771 31.82 -10.85 -32.47
C ALA A 771 32.95 -10.66 -31.44
N LEU A 772 32.99 -11.49 -30.40
CA LEU A 772 33.95 -11.36 -29.31
C LEU A 772 35.35 -11.86 -29.71
N ALA A 773 36.39 -11.08 -29.42
CA ALA A 773 37.78 -11.52 -29.53
C ALA A 773 38.07 -12.78 -28.70
N GLN A 774 39.08 -13.59 -29.08
CA GLN A 774 39.37 -14.88 -28.43
C GLN A 774 39.71 -14.77 -26.93
N SER A 775 40.29 -13.64 -26.50
CA SER A 775 40.58 -13.30 -25.09
C SER A 775 39.65 -12.19 -24.55
N GLY A 776 38.49 -12.03 -25.17
CA GLY A 776 37.45 -11.12 -24.71
C GLY A 776 36.50 -11.76 -23.69
N LYS A 777 35.57 -10.95 -23.18
CA LYS A 777 34.47 -11.39 -22.31
C LYS A 777 33.16 -10.69 -22.69
N VAL A 778 32.05 -11.36 -22.45
CA VAL A 778 30.73 -10.71 -22.39
C VAL A 778 30.44 -10.37 -20.94
N VAL A 779 30.07 -9.12 -20.66
CA VAL A 779 29.66 -8.61 -19.35
C VAL A 779 28.15 -8.41 -19.39
N VAL A 780 27.44 -9.05 -18.48
CA VAL A 780 25.98 -9.10 -18.43
C VAL A 780 25.53 -8.55 -17.08
N VAL A 781 24.70 -7.51 -17.08
CA VAL A 781 24.10 -6.92 -15.88
C VAL A 781 22.61 -7.24 -15.89
N GLU A 782 22.20 -8.17 -15.04
CA GLU A 782 20.82 -8.69 -14.97
C GLU A 782 20.43 -8.97 -13.53
N SER A 783 19.13 -9.09 -13.25
CA SER A 783 18.68 -9.65 -11.99
C SER A 783 18.84 -11.19 -12.00
N ILE A 784 19.12 -11.77 -10.83
CA ILE A 784 19.18 -13.23 -10.67
C ILE A 784 18.07 -13.65 -9.71
N LEU A 785 17.14 -14.44 -10.22
CA LEU A 785 16.01 -14.95 -9.48
C LEU A 785 16.42 -16.18 -8.63
N PRO A 786 15.97 -16.30 -7.37
CA PRO A 786 16.26 -17.48 -6.56
C PRO A 786 15.50 -18.72 -7.06
N GLU A 787 16.07 -19.90 -6.84
CA GLU A 787 15.47 -21.19 -7.20
C GLU A 787 14.21 -21.51 -6.35
N TYR A 788 14.23 -21.08 -5.09
CA TYR A 788 13.11 -21.12 -4.15
C TYR A 788 12.49 -19.72 -4.06
N PRO A 789 11.16 -19.57 -3.91
CA PRO A 789 10.52 -18.26 -3.73
C PRO A 789 10.80 -17.69 -2.33
N GLU A 790 11.98 -17.11 -2.15
CA GLU A 790 12.37 -16.39 -0.94
C GLU A 790 11.48 -15.15 -0.72
N THR A 791 11.18 -14.85 0.54
CA THR A 791 10.25 -13.76 0.93
C THR A 791 10.96 -12.46 1.31
N ASP A 792 12.28 -12.38 1.16
CA ASP A 792 13.05 -11.16 1.44
C ASP A 792 12.73 -10.03 0.45
N LEU A 793 13.23 -8.83 0.74
CA LEU A 793 12.93 -7.62 -0.05
C LEU A 793 13.47 -7.71 -1.49
N LEU A 794 14.72 -8.15 -1.67
CA LEU A 794 15.34 -8.23 -2.99
C LEU A 794 14.69 -9.33 -3.83
N SER A 795 14.51 -10.52 -3.27
CA SER A 795 13.89 -11.64 -3.99
C SER A 795 12.47 -11.32 -4.45
N ARG A 796 11.65 -10.66 -3.60
CA ARG A 796 10.33 -10.18 -4.01
C ARG A 796 10.40 -9.10 -5.08
N SER A 797 11.37 -8.19 -5.03
CA SER A 797 11.58 -7.16 -6.07
C SER A 797 11.90 -7.81 -7.42
N VAL A 798 12.86 -8.75 -7.48
CA VAL A 798 13.18 -9.49 -8.72
C VAL A 798 11.99 -10.32 -9.21
N ALA A 799 11.21 -10.93 -8.32
CA ALA A 799 9.99 -11.64 -8.70
C ALA A 799 8.90 -10.70 -9.26
N CYS A 800 8.80 -9.45 -8.79
CA CYS A 800 7.93 -8.43 -9.41
C CYS A 800 8.39 -8.09 -10.83
N PHE A 801 9.70 -7.95 -11.06
CA PHE A 801 10.25 -7.72 -12.41
C PHE A 801 10.03 -8.93 -13.32
N ASP A 802 10.12 -10.18 -12.83
CA ASP A 802 9.74 -11.35 -13.61
C ASP A 802 8.28 -11.27 -14.09
N MET A 803 7.36 -10.85 -13.22
CA MET A 803 5.96 -10.67 -13.60
C MET A 803 5.76 -9.49 -14.56
N HIS A 804 6.54 -8.41 -14.43
CA HIS A 804 6.53 -7.33 -15.41
C HIS A 804 7.03 -7.82 -16.77
N MET A 805 8.13 -8.60 -16.81
CA MET A 805 8.64 -9.19 -18.05
C MET A 805 7.64 -10.14 -18.70
N LEU A 806 6.79 -10.84 -17.93
CA LEU A 806 5.71 -11.68 -18.46
C LEU A 806 4.66 -10.86 -19.21
N THR A 807 4.33 -9.66 -18.73
CA THR A 807 3.30 -8.79 -19.34
C THR A 807 3.88 -7.91 -20.45
N ASN A 808 5.06 -7.34 -20.23
CA ASN A 808 5.78 -6.43 -21.14
C ASN A 808 7.31 -6.64 -20.99
N PRO A 809 8.07 -7.11 -22.00
CA PRO A 809 7.69 -7.41 -23.40
C PRO A 809 7.37 -8.88 -23.70
N GLY A 810 7.35 -9.78 -22.71
CA GLY A 810 7.16 -11.23 -22.88
C GLY A 810 8.39 -12.09 -22.52
N GLY A 811 9.49 -11.46 -22.08
CA GLY A 811 10.69 -12.13 -21.58
C GLY A 811 10.54 -12.73 -20.17
N LYS A 812 11.66 -12.92 -19.46
CA LYS A 812 11.69 -13.41 -18.07
C LYS A 812 12.97 -13.07 -17.31
N GLU A 813 12.83 -12.93 -16.00
CA GLU A 813 13.98 -13.02 -15.08
C GLU A 813 14.36 -14.49 -14.88
N ARG A 814 15.64 -14.74 -14.62
CA ARG A 814 16.22 -16.10 -14.68
C ARG A 814 16.99 -16.47 -13.43
N THR A 815 16.99 -17.76 -13.10
CA THR A 815 17.92 -18.28 -12.09
C THR A 815 19.34 -18.37 -12.65
N LEU A 816 20.33 -18.45 -11.75
CA LEU A 816 21.72 -18.63 -12.17
C LEU A 816 21.89 -19.89 -13.05
N LYS A 817 21.18 -20.99 -12.75
CA LYS A 817 21.24 -22.22 -13.56
C LYS A 817 20.70 -22.02 -14.98
N GLU A 818 19.67 -21.19 -15.16
CA GLU A 818 19.14 -20.84 -16.48
C GLU A 818 20.17 -20.00 -17.26
N PHE A 819 20.82 -19.02 -16.62
CA PHE A 819 21.93 -18.28 -17.24
C PHE A 819 23.12 -19.18 -17.59
N GLU A 820 23.48 -20.13 -16.73
CA GLU A 820 24.51 -21.13 -17.05
C GLU A 820 24.14 -21.99 -18.26
N ALA A 821 22.87 -22.41 -18.38
CA ALA A 821 22.38 -23.20 -19.51
C ALA A 821 22.45 -22.40 -20.82
N LEU A 822 22.04 -21.12 -20.79
CA LEU A 822 22.17 -20.20 -21.93
C LEU A 822 23.63 -20.00 -22.34
N ALA A 823 24.52 -19.74 -21.38
CA ALA A 823 25.95 -19.55 -21.62
C ALA A 823 26.59 -20.78 -22.27
N ARG A 824 26.39 -21.98 -21.69
CA ARG A 824 26.89 -23.25 -22.23
C ARG A 824 26.33 -23.53 -23.63
N GLY A 825 25.02 -23.34 -23.83
CA GLY A 825 24.37 -23.52 -25.13
C GLY A 825 24.86 -22.55 -26.22
N ALA A 826 25.38 -21.38 -25.82
CA ALA A 826 25.94 -20.37 -26.71
C ALA A 826 27.46 -20.50 -26.96
N GLY A 827 28.15 -21.45 -26.31
CA GLY A 827 29.59 -21.67 -26.48
C GLY A 827 30.48 -21.00 -25.44
N PHE A 828 29.91 -20.53 -24.33
CA PHE A 828 30.64 -19.94 -23.21
C PHE A 828 30.80 -20.92 -22.05
N ALA A 829 31.83 -20.70 -21.24
CA ALA A 829 31.99 -21.33 -19.94
C ALA A 829 30.89 -20.86 -18.97
N THR A 830 30.79 -21.52 -17.81
CA THR A 830 29.90 -21.14 -16.71
C THR A 830 30.09 -19.65 -16.35
N PRO A 831 29.02 -18.82 -16.32
CA PRO A 831 29.10 -17.42 -15.93
C PRO A 831 29.71 -17.24 -14.54
N VAL A 832 30.61 -16.26 -14.41
CA VAL A 832 31.14 -15.84 -13.10
C VAL A 832 30.34 -14.64 -12.62
N VAL A 833 29.62 -14.77 -11.50
CA VAL A 833 29.00 -13.60 -10.84
C VAL A 833 30.10 -12.83 -10.11
N VAL A 834 30.48 -11.66 -10.61
CA VAL A 834 31.61 -10.85 -10.13
C VAL A 834 31.18 -9.80 -9.10
N CYS A 835 29.94 -9.32 -9.19
CA CYS A 835 29.40 -8.28 -8.31
C CYS A 835 27.88 -8.48 -8.15
N ARG A 836 27.35 -8.09 -6.99
CA ARG A 836 25.91 -7.94 -6.73
C ARG A 836 25.69 -6.59 -6.07
N THR A 837 24.70 -5.84 -6.54
CA THR A 837 24.18 -4.61 -5.92
C THR A 837 22.66 -4.70 -5.85
N SER A 838 21.99 -3.76 -5.17
CA SER A 838 20.53 -3.64 -5.22
C SER A 838 19.97 -3.31 -6.62
N ALA A 839 20.83 -2.93 -7.57
CA ALA A 839 20.48 -2.61 -8.95
C ALA A 839 20.81 -3.71 -9.98
N GLY A 840 21.34 -4.86 -9.54
CA GLY A 840 21.57 -6.02 -10.41
C GLY A 840 22.82 -6.85 -10.04
N CYS A 841 22.98 -7.97 -10.72
CA CYS A 841 24.16 -8.83 -10.65
C CYS A 841 25.01 -8.66 -11.91
N VAL A 842 26.32 -8.47 -11.75
CA VAL A 842 27.26 -8.44 -12.87
C VAL A 842 27.83 -9.85 -13.07
N MET A 843 27.60 -10.41 -14.25
CA MET A 843 28.11 -11.70 -14.70
C MET A 843 29.14 -11.52 -15.83
N GLU A 844 30.21 -12.31 -15.79
CA GLU A 844 31.18 -12.40 -16.88
C GLU A 844 31.14 -13.77 -17.54
N LEU A 845 31.01 -13.77 -18.87
CA LEU A 845 31.00 -14.96 -19.72
C LEU A 845 32.25 -14.97 -20.59
N TYR A 846 32.95 -16.09 -20.60
CA TYR A 846 34.20 -16.32 -21.34
C TYR A 846 34.00 -17.47 -22.34
N LYS A 847 34.66 -17.42 -23.50
CA LYS A 847 34.61 -18.55 -24.46
C LYS A 847 35.17 -19.83 -23.83
N MET A 848 34.62 -20.99 -24.22
CA MET A 848 35.19 -22.30 -23.87
C MET A 848 36.54 -22.57 -24.54
#